data_AF-A0A964AKV0-F1
#
_entry.id   AF-A0A964AKV0-F1
#
_cell.length_a   1.000
_cell.length_b   1.000
_cell.length_c   1.000
_cell.angle_alpha   90.00
_cell.angle_beta   90.00
_cell.angle_gamma   90.00
#
_symmetry.space_group_name_H-M   'P 1'
#
loop_
_entity.id
_entity.type
_entity.pdbx_description
1 polymer ?
#
loop_
_entity_poly.entity_id
_entity_poly.type
_entity_poly.pdbx_seq_one_letter_code
_entity_poly.pdbx_strand_id
1 'polypeptide(L)'
;MRTLLLSLLLTLPACLKPVNDDGPSNQDSGTPNGDDTAPTDDTADDTGTPVDADGDGVPASEDCDDNDADVHPGAAELCDGVDNDCDEEIDEPEDAPVWYADGDGDGFGDPGDSVQACDAPTGYVADATDCDDTDAAVRPGVNELCNGVDDDCDGETDEDAIDADTWYQDTDGDGFGDADAPRDACEQPSGFVENDEDCDDATAAVNPGAREVFDGLDNDCDGEPDVFNVADVAGWTVVGENGADGLADAVLVTEDLDGDGDGELVLGVGQATSSDDGILGLHDLGVAGLDVALTDGYAIIHGQTSNDHAGAAVTLLGDLDQDGNDELVLGVPFGNDDKTDCGDVYVFEVVGLTGRAQPDDLRQVRVRGKDASEYVGTSLAAGDVDQDGLPDLWVGAPGDEMNKGAAHLVFGNSGLTHEDRKTDQTDYYVKGDVGGDGLGTALRVVGDVLGDGTTATLMCAGAEATNGSDAGACYVVAGGALSGHGDARNVAEATIRGAASGDGVGLWPGSVTSGDFDGDTVPDLAIGVPGDDTSTTDGGAVWVFLGGALSGALEEGDADLVLYGDGALGAAVTLDGDVDSDGQPDLLMGAPSRNGSGSVYLIYGGTTGGPLTLPADQHARWDAEASGDRLGASLGGMADLDGDGTADFAVAAPGHDGQRWADGGKVYVLSGY
;
A
#
# COMPACT_ATOMS: atom_id res chain seq x y z
N MET A 1 -44.14 10.59 2.83
CA MET A 1 -45.28 9.64 2.71
C MET A 1 -44.67 8.35 2.16
N ARG A 2 -44.74 7.14 2.73
CA ARG A 2 -45.50 6.52 3.86
C ARG A 2 -44.48 5.84 4.85
N THR A 3 -44.73 5.27 6.05
CA THR A 3 -45.93 4.85 6.84
C THR A 3 -46.47 3.44 6.48
N LEU A 4 -46.52 2.39 7.31
CA LEU A 4 -46.06 2.01 8.69
C LEU A 4 -46.28 0.45 8.81
N LEU A 5 -45.95 -0.38 9.83
CA LEU A 5 -45.50 -0.24 11.23
C LEU A 5 -44.85 -1.56 11.78
N LEU A 6 -43.68 -1.45 12.43
CA LEU A 6 -43.13 -2.17 13.63
C LEU A 6 -43.75 -3.50 14.17
N SER A 7 -42.88 -4.48 14.51
CA SER A 7 -42.89 -5.35 15.73
C SER A 7 -41.77 -6.42 15.62
N LEU A 8 -40.67 -6.48 16.41
CA LEU A 8 -40.43 -6.51 17.87
C LEU A 8 -40.70 -7.88 18.55
N LEU A 9 -39.62 -8.59 18.93
CA LEU A 9 -39.54 -9.52 20.08
C LEU A 9 -38.07 -9.79 20.46
N LEU A 10 -37.77 -9.81 21.76
CA LEU A 10 -36.46 -10.15 22.36
C LEU A 10 -36.53 -11.57 22.95
N THR A 11 -35.41 -12.31 22.95
CA THR A 11 -34.66 -12.70 24.18
C THR A 11 -33.31 -13.35 23.86
N LEU A 12 -32.35 -13.21 24.79
CA LEU A 12 -30.96 -13.70 24.72
C LEU A 12 -30.82 -15.17 25.18
N PRO A 13 -29.68 -15.85 24.89
CA PRO A 13 -29.50 -17.29 25.12
C PRO A 13 -29.18 -17.65 26.58
N ALA A 14 -29.17 -18.95 26.87
CA ALA A 14 -28.73 -19.52 28.14
C ALA A 14 -27.67 -20.62 27.91
N CYS A 15 -26.53 -20.47 28.57
CA CYS A 15 -25.47 -21.47 28.68
C CYS A 15 -25.17 -21.68 30.18
N LEU A 16 -24.96 -22.93 30.62
CA LEU A 16 -24.32 -23.22 31.90
C LEU A 16 -23.77 -24.66 31.96
N LYS A 17 -22.58 -24.83 32.55
CA LYS A 17 -21.90 -26.12 32.80
C LYS A 17 -22.34 -26.77 34.13
N PRO A 18 -22.09 -28.08 34.37
CA PRO A 18 -22.58 -28.83 35.53
C PRO A 18 -21.77 -28.62 36.83
N VAL A 19 -22.29 -29.13 37.95
CA VAL A 19 -21.62 -29.24 39.27
C VAL A 19 -22.06 -30.55 39.95
N ASN A 20 -21.17 -31.16 40.74
CA ASN A 20 -21.28 -32.52 41.25
C ASN A 20 -21.92 -32.66 42.65
N ASP A 21 -22.30 -33.91 42.94
CA ASP A 21 -22.06 -34.68 44.19
C ASP A 21 -23.01 -34.62 45.41
N ASP A 22 -22.80 -35.65 46.25
CA ASP A 22 -23.32 -35.94 47.60
C ASP A 22 -24.83 -36.22 47.79
N GLY A 23 -25.13 -37.47 48.17
CA GLY A 23 -26.38 -37.85 48.86
C GLY A 23 -26.24 -37.74 50.40
N PRO A 24 -26.85 -38.63 51.21
CA PRO A 24 -27.93 -39.59 50.95
C PRO A 24 -29.11 -39.42 51.93
N SER A 25 -30.24 -40.13 51.74
CA SER A 25 -31.03 -40.67 52.89
C SER A 25 -32.07 -41.73 52.52
N ASN A 26 -32.11 -42.76 53.36
CA ASN A 26 -33.17 -43.77 53.50
C ASN A 26 -34.49 -43.12 54.01
N GLN A 27 -35.64 -43.55 53.47
CA GLN A 27 -36.92 -43.91 54.16
C GLN A 27 -38.10 -43.80 53.16
N ASP A 28 -38.69 -44.93 52.76
CA ASP A 28 -40.06 -44.98 52.24
C ASP A 28 -40.89 -46.03 52.99
N SER A 29 -42.21 -45.84 53.03
CA SER A 29 -43.10 -46.52 53.96
C SER A 29 -44.56 -46.58 53.49
N GLY A 30 -45.11 -47.79 53.43
CA GLY A 30 -46.55 -47.99 53.62
C GLY A 30 -47.40 -48.15 52.35
N THR A 31 -47.59 -49.41 51.97
CA THR A 31 -48.89 -49.97 51.54
C THR A 31 -50.04 -49.46 52.46
N PRO A 32 -51.34 -49.41 52.04
CA PRO A 32 -52.04 -50.56 51.43
C PRO A 32 -53.27 -50.32 50.53
N ASN A 33 -53.81 -51.41 49.94
CA ASN A 33 -55.24 -51.73 49.70
C ASN A 33 -55.31 -53.19 49.15
N GLY A 34 -56.26 -54.09 49.49
CA GLY A 34 -57.18 -54.15 50.64
C GLY A 34 -58.66 -54.47 50.33
N ASP A 35 -59.02 -55.76 50.11
CA ASP A 35 -60.37 -56.40 50.26
C ASP A 35 -60.18 -57.91 49.90
N ASP A 36 -60.22 -58.94 50.77
CA ASP A 36 -61.24 -59.52 51.68
C ASP A 36 -62.39 -60.29 51.00
N THR A 37 -62.43 -61.63 51.17
CA THR A 37 -63.57 -62.43 51.70
C THR A 37 -63.34 -63.96 51.59
N ALA A 38 -63.70 -64.71 52.63
CA ALA A 38 -63.74 -66.20 52.67
C ALA A 38 -65.20 -66.72 52.59
N PRO A 39 -65.49 -68.04 52.44
CA PRO A 39 -65.47 -68.96 53.62
C PRO A 39 -65.35 -70.51 53.37
N THR A 40 -65.14 -71.28 54.46
CA THR A 40 -65.60 -72.71 54.69
C THR A 40 -65.05 -73.86 53.80
N ASP A 41 -64.94 -75.14 54.23
CA ASP A 41 -64.87 -75.79 55.57
C ASP A 41 -64.48 -77.29 55.43
N ASP A 42 -63.86 -77.84 56.49
CA ASP A 42 -63.76 -79.26 56.91
C ASP A 42 -63.10 -80.42 56.08
N THR A 43 -62.42 -81.29 56.84
CA THR A 43 -61.99 -82.70 56.58
C THR A 43 -60.80 -83.09 55.67
N ALA A 44 -59.80 -83.67 56.35
CA ALA A 44 -58.53 -84.30 55.93
C ALA A 44 -58.58 -85.56 55.03
N ASP A 45 -57.42 -85.87 54.42
CA ASP A 45 -56.75 -87.19 54.56
C ASP A 45 -55.20 -87.05 54.40
N ASP A 46 -54.44 -88.10 54.73
CA ASP A 46 -52.97 -88.16 54.72
C ASP A 46 -52.40 -88.98 53.54
N THR A 47 -51.72 -88.30 52.60
CA THR A 47 -50.68 -88.88 51.74
C THR A 47 -49.61 -87.84 51.46
N GLY A 48 -48.36 -88.09 51.86
CA GLY A 48 -47.25 -87.16 51.63
C GLY A 48 -46.97 -86.92 50.14
N THR A 49 -46.92 -85.64 49.76
CA THR A 49 -46.24 -85.18 48.55
C THR A 49 -44.72 -85.18 48.78
N PRO A 50 -43.90 -85.10 47.71
CA PRO A 50 -42.58 -84.52 47.84
C PRO A 50 -42.65 -83.14 48.49
N VAL A 51 -41.52 -82.70 49.03
CA VAL A 51 -41.26 -81.31 49.39
C VAL A 51 -40.39 -80.74 48.26
N ASP A 52 -40.60 -79.47 47.92
CA ASP A 52 -39.54 -78.59 47.39
C ASP A 52 -39.18 -77.66 48.57
N ALA A 53 -37.88 -77.52 48.86
CA ALA A 53 -37.42 -76.96 50.14
C ALA A 53 -36.85 -75.53 50.06
N ASP A 54 -36.35 -75.11 48.90
CA ASP A 54 -35.85 -73.75 48.63
C ASP A 54 -36.88 -72.87 47.89
N GLY A 55 -37.61 -73.42 46.92
CA GLY A 55 -38.76 -72.78 46.27
C GLY A 55 -38.66 -72.58 44.75
N ASP A 56 -37.75 -73.27 44.04
CA ASP A 56 -37.61 -73.18 42.59
C ASP A 56 -38.89 -73.63 41.81
N GLY A 57 -39.50 -74.73 42.27
CA GLY A 57 -40.64 -75.41 41.65
C GLY A 57 -40.42 -76.89 41.27
N VAL A 58 -39.22 -77.45 41.44
CA VAL A 58 -38.90 -78.86 41.23
C VAL A 58 -38.89 -79.60 42.57
N PRO A 59 -39.48 -80.80 42.68
CA PRO A 59 -39.45 -81.57 43.93
C PRO A 59 -38.10 -82.26 44.17
N ALA A 60 -37.74 -82.44 45.45
CA ALA A 60 -36.57 -83.15 46.01
C ALA A 60 -36.32 -84.62 45.57
N SER A 61 -36.99 -85.10 44.52
CA SER A 61 -36.80 -86.38 43.87
C SER A 61 -36.38 -86.28 42.39
N GLU A 62 -36.39 -85.06 41.85
CA GLU A 62 -36.04 -84.72 40.46
C GLU A 62 -34.99 -83.57 40.41
N ASP A 63 -34.88 -82.80 41.49
CA ASP A 63 -33.82 -81.81 41.81
C ASP A 63 -32.54 -82.47 42.39
N CYS A 64 -31.37 -81.86 42.15
CA CYS A 64 -30.05 -82.32 42.57
C CYS A 64 -29.46 -81.67 43.85
N ASP A 65 -29.91 -80.49 44.30
CA ASP A 65 -29.71 -79.99 45.69
C ASP A 65 -30.87 -79.10 46.19
N ASP A 66 -31.92 -79.78 46.72
CA ASP A 66 -33.12 -79.32 47.49
C ASP A 66 -32.78 -78.45 48.73
N ASN A 67 -31.97 -77.43 48.51
CA ASN A 67 -31.48 -76.41 49.43
C ASN A 67 -31.06 -75.11 48.70
N ASP A 68 -30.84 -75.11 47.38
CA ASP A 68 -30.36 -73.96 46.60
C ASP A 68 -31.12 -73.77 45.28
N ALA A 69 -31.99 -72.76 45.22
CA ALA A 69 -32.94 -72.56 44.11
C ALA A 69 -32.31 -72.07 42.79
N ASP A 70 -30.97 -71.90 42.75
CA ASP A 70 -30.19 -71.67 41.52
C ASP A 70 -29.57 -72.98 40.96
N VAL A 71 -29.99 -74.16 41.50
CA VAL A 71 -29.54 -75.51 41.11
C VAL A 71 -30.76 -76.41 40.88
N HIS A 72 -31.22 -76.54 39.62
CA HIS A 72 -32.42 -77.31 39.28
C HIS A 72 -32.44 -77.78 37.80
N PRO A 73 -33.17 -78.86 37.45
CA PRO A 73 -33.39 -79.32 36.08
C PRO A 73 -33.67 -78.19 35.05
N GLY A 74 -32.71 -77.89 34.17
CA GLY A 74 -32.82 -76.81 33.19
C GLY A 74 -32.71 -75.39 33.76
N ALA A 75 -31.83 -75.18 34.75
CA ALA A 75 -31.29 -73.88 35.11
C ALA A 75 -30.37 -73.33 33.98
N ALA A 76 -29.55 -72.31 34.28
CA ALA A 76 -28.44 -71.91 33.43
C ALA A 76 -27.14 -72.30 34.13
N GLU A 77 -26.23 -72.96 33.41
CA GLU A 77 -24.94 -73.41 33.95
C GLU A 77 -24.06 -72.22 34.34
N LEU A 78 -23.44 -72.32 35.52
CA LEU A 78 -22.48 -71.34 36.02
C LEU A 78 -21.13 -72.03 36.21
N CYS A 79 -20.06 -71.35 35.79
CA CYS A 79 -18.67 -71.78 36.01
C CYS A 79 -18.22 -71.68 37.48
N ASP A 80 -18.88 -72.40 38.39
CA ASP A 80 -18.54 -72.48 39.82
C ASP A 80 -18.24 -73.91 40.32
N GLY A 81 -18.39 -74.91 39.45
CA GLY A 81 -18.14 -76.32 39.74
C GLY A 81 -19.33 -77.07 40.35
N VAL A 82 -20.55 -76.54 40.20
CA VAL A 82 -21.83 -77.22 40.46
C VAL A 82 -22.47 -77.65 39.13
N ASP A 83 -23.21 -78.75 39.17
CA ASP A 83 -24.17 -79.17 38.13
C ASP A 83 -25.46 -78.37 38.37
N ASN A 84 -25.57 -77.17 37.80
CA ASN A 84 -26.72 -76.27 38.04
C ASN A 84 -27.97 -76.78 37.34
N ASP A 85 -27.84 -77.33 36.13
CA ASP A 85 -28.96 -77.79 35.30
C ASP A 85 -29.36 -79.28 35.53
N CYS A 86 -28.63 -79.99 36.39
CA CYS A 86 -28.86 -81.36 36.86
C CYS A 86 -28.82 -82.46 35.78
N ASP A 87 -27.96 -82.35 34.73
CA ASP A 87 -27.87 -83.33 33.62
C ASP A 87 -26.79 -84.43 33.76
N GLU A 88 -25.95 -84.36 34.80
CA GLU A 88 -24.77 -85.19 35.11
C GLU A 88 -23.42 -84.72 34.49
N GLU A 89 -23.36 -83.71 33.62
CA GLU A 89 -22.12 -82.95 33.34
C GLU A 89 -21.98 -81.75 34.32
N ILE A 90 -20.88 -80.99 34.24
CA ILE A 90 -20.60 -79.83 35.14
C ILE A 90 -19.85 -78.77 34.33
N ASP A 91 -20.27 -77.50 34.44
CA ASP A 91 -19.69 -76.35 33.75
C ASP A 91 -19.77 -76.48 32.19
N GLU A 92 -20.97 -76.75 31.63
CA GLU A 92 -21.15 -77.00 30.18
C GLU A 92 -20.69 -75.83 29.26
N PRO A 93 -20.17 -76.14 28.05
CA PRO A 93 -19.54 -75.13 27.20
C PRO A 93 -20.49 -74.21 26.43
N GLU A 94 -21.81 -74.47 26.33
CA GLU A 94 -22.71 -73.55 25.60
C GLU A 94 -23.01 -72.26 26.39
N ASP A 95 -22.97 -72.27 27.72
CA ASP A 95 -23.17 -71.09 28.59
C ASP A 95 -21.87 -70.58 29.26
N ALA A 96 -20.76 -71.32 29.15
CA ALA A 96 -19.45 -70.89 29.67
C ALA A 96 -18.95 -69.57 29.02
N PRO A 97 -18.20 -68.72 29.74
CA PRO A 97 -17.66 -67.46 29.23
C PRO A 97 -16.90 -67.62 27.91
N VAL A 98 -17.17 -66.71 26.98
CA VAL A 98 -16.41 -66.57 25.73
C VAL A 98 -15.11 -65.82 26.03
N TRP A 99 -13.99 -66.41 25.61
CA TRP A 99 -12.69 -65.77 25.57
C TRP A 99 -12.23 -65.61 24.12
N TYR A 100 -11.52 -64.54 23.84
CA TYR A 100 -11.06 -64.11 22.51
C TYR A 100 -9.54 -64.22 22.44
N ALA A 101 -8.98 -64.59 21.30
CA ALA A 101 -7.53 -64.78 21.15
C ALA A 101 -6.79 -63.47 21.46
N ASP A 102 -5.62 -63.58 22.13
CA ASP A 102 -4.70 -62.48 22.44
C ASP A 102 -3.33 -62.86 21.84
N GLY A 103 -3.14 -62.48 20.58
CA GLY A 103 -2.13 -62.98 19.66
C GLY A 103 -0.75 -62.35 19.84
N ASP A 104 -0.69 -61.09 20.25
CA ASP A 104 0.55 -60.34 20.50
C ASP A 104 0.83 -60.04 21.99
N GLY A 105 -0.18 -60.06 22.86
CA GLY A 105 -0.03 -59.93 24.32
C GLY A 105 -0.35 -58.55 24.91
N ASP A 106 -1.18 -57.72 24.27
CA ASP A 106 -1.53 -56.39 24.79
C ASP A 106 -2.65 -56.37 25.86
N GLY A 107 -3.60 -57.31 25.80
CA GLY A 107 -4.74 -57.46 26.71
C GLY A 107 -6.14 -57.32 26.10
N PHE A 108 -6.28 -56.98 24.82
CA PHE A 108 -7.51 -57.12 24.02
C PHE A 108 -7.47 -58.42 23.19
N GLY A 109 -8.47 -58.66 22.33
CA GLY A 109 -8.49 -59.88 21.53
C GLY A 109 -9.55 -59.99 20.42
N ASP A 110 -9.27 -60.85 19.44
CA ASP A 110 -10.02 -60.98 18.17
C ASP A 110 -11.47 -61.48 18.37
N PRO A 111 -12.52 -60.68 18.06
CA PRO A 111 -13.90 -61.15 18.05
C PRO A 111 -14.18 -62.29 17.04
N GLY A 112 -13.26 -62.57 16.11
CA GLY A 112 -13.27 -63.64 15.12
C GLY A 112 -12.76 -65.02 15.59
N ASP A 113 -11.73 -65.08 16.45
CA ASP A 113 -11.20 -66.33 17.05
C ASP A 113 -11.54 -66.38 18.55
N SER A 114 -12.64 -67.06 18.86
CA SER A 114 -13.17 -67.17 20.21
C SER A 114 -13.47 -68.61 20.64
N VAL A 115 -13.39 -68.84 21.95
CA VAL A 115 -13.57 -70.15 22.59
C VAL A 115 -14.31 -70.01 23.91
N GLN A 116 -15.27 -70.90 24.17
CA GLN A 116 -15.98 -70.96 25.45
C GLN A 116 -15.22 -71.82 26.46
N ALA A 117 -14.96 -71.26 27.64
CA ALA A 117 -14.25 -71.92 28.75
C ALA A 117 -14.52 -71.20 30.08
N CYS A 118 -14.42 -71.91 31.21
CA CYS A 118 -14.57 -71.28 32.53
C CYS A 118 -13.33 -70.53 33.01
N ASP A 119 -12.14 -71.07 32.75
CA ASP A 119 -10.85 -70.41 32.98
C ASP A 119 -10.30 -69.88 31.65
N ALA A 120 -9.73 -68.67 31.68
CA ALA A 120 -9.03 -68.07 30.54
C ALA A 120 -7.97 -69.02 29.96
N PRO A 121 -8.08 -69.41 28.67
CA PRO A 121 -7.02 -70.16 28.00
C PRO A 121 -5.73 -69.32 27.91
N THR A 122 -4.58 -69.98 27.69
CA THR A 122 -3.31 -69.26 27.57
C THR A 122 -3.20 -68.58 26.20
N GLY A 123 -3.14 -67.24 26.18
CA GLY A 123 -3.21 -66.43 24.96
C GLY A 123 -4.64 -66.13 24.52
N TYR A 124 -5.53 -65.94 25.50
CA TYR A 124 -6.92 -65.53 25.31
C TYR A 124 -7.35 -64.59 26.45
N VAL A 125 -8.16 -63.58 26.17
CA VAL A 125 -8.71 -62.59 27.12
C VAL A 125 -10.25 -62.52 27.07
N ALA A 126 -10.84 -61.72 27.97
CA ALA A 126 -12.30 -61.55 28.07
C ALA A 126 -12.85 -60.33 27.31
N ASP A 127 -11.97 -59.45 26.83
CA ASP A 127 -12.37 -58.33 25.97
C ASP A 127 -12.34 -58.77 24.49
N ALA A 128 -13.13 -58.10 23.65
CA ALA A 128 -13.51 -58.58 22.31
C ALA A 128 -13.44 -57.47 21.25
N THR A 129 -12.62 -56.47 21.51
CA THR A 129 -12.64 -55.14 20.86
C THR A 129 -11.34 -54.84 20.12
N ASP A 130 -10.52 -55.85 19.88
CA ASP A 130 -9.34 -55.74 19.01
C ASP A 130 -9.78 -55.81 17.53
N CYS A 131 -9.09 -55.06 16.69
CA CYS A 131 -9.29 -55.01 15.24
C CYS A 131 -8.08 -55.51 14.41
N ASP A 132 -6.89 -55.69 15.00
CA ASP A 132 -5.77 -56.48 14.44
C ASP A 132 -4.91 -57.12 15.55
N ASP A 133 -5.34 -58.31 16.01
CA ASP A 133 -4.70 -59.28 16.94
C ASP A 133 -3.26 -59.71 16.56
N THR A 134 -2.61 -59.00 15.64
CA THR A 134 -1.22 -59.21 15.23
C THR A 134 -0.30 -57.99 15.38
N ASP A 135 -0.80 -56.81 15.76
CA ASP A 135 0.02 -55.63 16.10
C ASP A 135 -0.54 -54.78 17.25
N ALA A 136 -0.10 -55.09 18.47
CA ALA A 136 -0.24 -54.42 19.78
C ALA A 136 -0.17 -52.87 19.82
N ALA A 137 0.07 -52.19 18.70
CA ALA A 137 -0.20 -50.77 18.55
C ALA A 137 -1.71 -50.49 18.45
N VAL A 138 -2.42 -51.28 17.62
CA VAL A 138 -3.80 -51.14 17.15
C VAL A 138 -4.77 -51.73 18.17
N ARG A 139 -5.41 -50.90 19.01
CA ARG A 139 -6.32 -51.32 20.08
C ARG A 139 -7.11 -50.16 20.71
N PRO A 140 -8.25 -50.41 21.37
CA PRO A 140 -9.07 -49.42 22.07
C PRO A 140 -8.34 -48.39 22.95
N GLY A 141 -8.56 -47.11 22.66
CA GLY A 141 -8.10 -45.99 23.47
C GLY A 141 -6.62 -45.65 23.30
N VAL A 142 -6.10 -45.77 22.08
CA VAL A 142 -4.84 -45.13 21.68
C VAL A 142 -5.09 -43.73 21.13
N ASN A 143 -4.24 -43.27 20.22
CA ASN A 143 -4.45 -42.08 19.43
C ASN A 143 -4.20 -42.49 17.97
N GLU A 144 -5.09 -42.13 17.06
CA GLU A 144 -4.88 -42.31 15.62
C GLU A 144 -3.57 -41.67 15.13
N LEU A 145 -2.96 -42.32 14.13
CA LEU A 145 -1.85 -41.80 13.34
C LEU A 145 -2.23 -41.84 11.86
N CYS A 146 -1.76 -40.87 11.07
CA CYS A 146 -2.02 -40.77 9.63
C CYS A 146 -1.37 -41.90 8.82
N ASN A 147 -1.92 -43.12 8.89
CA ASN A 147 -1.30 -44.33 8.38
C ASN A 147 -2.25 -45.24 7.59
N GLY A 148 -3.56 -45.01 7.66
CA GLY A 148 -4.60 -45.76 6.97
C GLY A 148 -5.05 -47.02 7.71
N VAL A 149 -4.99 -46.99 9.05
CA VAL A 149 -5.45 -48.03 9.97
C VAL A 149 -6.21 -47.35 11.10
N ASP A 150 -7.38 -47.92 11.43
CA ASP A 150 -8.18 -47.66 12.63
C ASP A 150 -7.35 -48.12 13.85
N ASP A 151 -6.42 -47.28 14.33
CA ASP A 151 -5.48 -47.61 15.42
C ASP A 151 -6.23 -47.79 16.76
N ASP A 152 -7.32 -47.06 16.97
CA ASP A 152 -8.16 -47.04 18.18
C ASP A 152 -9.35 -48.03 18.15
N CYS A 153 -9.65 -48.66 17.01
CA CYS A 153 -10.75 -49.62 16.84
C CYS A 153 -12.17 -49.05 17.13
N ASP A 154 -12.40 -47.75 16.93
CA ASP A 154 -13.71 -47.08 17.00
C ASP A 154 -14.59 -47.43 15.77
N GLY A 155 -13.96 -47.61 14.60
CA GLY A 155 -14.59 -47.99 13.35
C GLY A 155 -14.70 -46.90 12.29
N GLU A 156 -14.18 -45.69 12.54
CA GLU A 156 -13.74 -44.76 11.48
C GLU A 156 -12.27 -45.08 11.08
N THR A 157 -11.39 -44.12 10.74
CA THR A 157 -9.96 -44.32 10.39
C THR A 157 -9.24 -42.97 10.27
N ASP A 158 -8.07 -42.82 10.90
CA ASP A 158 -7.19 -41.63 10.84
C ASP A 158 -7.85 -40.32 11.37
N GLU A 159 -8.95 -40.38 12.14
CA GLU A 159 -9.62 -39.18 12.70
C GLU A 159 -9.00 -38.62 13.99
N ASP A 160 -9.03 -37.29 14.17
CA ASP A 160 -8.35 -36.57 15.27
C ASP A 160 -6.86 -36.98 15.45
N ALA A 161 -6.23 -37.52 14.39
CA ALA A 161 -4.90 -38.11 14.39
C ALA A 161 -3.80 -37.14 14.83
N ILE A 162 -2.90 -37.61 15.70
CA ILE A 162 -1.96 -36.73 16.41
C ILE A 162 -0.72 -36.32 15.61
N ASP A 163 -0.58 -36.82 14.40
CA ASP A 163 0.39 -36.39 13.39
C ASP A 163 -0.26 -35.91 12.08
N ALA A 164 -1.55 -35.56 12.12
CA ALA A 164 -2.21 -34.83 11.04
C ALA A 164 -1.60 -33.44 10.81
N ASP A 165 -1.46 -33.05 9.55
CA ASP A 165 -1.08 -31.69 9.17
C ASP A 165 -2.29 -30.75 9.30
N THR A 166 -2.05 -29.50 9.71
CA THR A 166 -3.07 -28.44 9.74
C THR A 166 -3.19 -27.79 8.36
N TRP A 167 -4.41 -27.70 7.85
CA TRP A 167 -4.74 -27.04 6.58
C TRP A 167 -5.69 -25.87 6.82
N TYR A 168 -5.56 -24.79 6.05
CA TYR A 168 -6.36 -23.56 6.18
C TYR A 168 -7.31 -23.43 4.99
N GLN A 169 -8.48 -22.83 5.17
CA GLN A 169 -9.50 -22.79 4.12
C GLN A 169 -9.07 -21.86 2.97
N ASP A 170 -9.31 -22.30 1.73
CA ASP A 170 -9.09 -21.59 0.46
C ASP A 170 -10.45 -21.52 -0.26
N THR A 171 -11.14 -20.39 -0.10
CA THR A 171 -12.54 -20.20 -0.49
C THR A 171 -12.70 -19.67 -1.91
N ASP A 172 -11.79 -18.81 -2.36
CA ASP A 172 -11.86 -18.20 -3.69
C ASP A 172 -10.98 -18.88 -4.76
N GLY A 173 -9.92 -19.61 -4.35
CA GLY A 173 -9.11 -20.46 -5.21
C GLY A 173 -7.78 -19.88 -5.68
N ASP A 174 -7.19 -18.87 -5.02
CA ASP A 174 -5.88 -18.33 -5.40
C ASP A 174 -4.67 -19.18 -4.92
N GLY A 175 -4.79 -19.86 -3.78
CA GLY A 175 -3.78 -20.74 -3.19
C GLY A 175 -3.20 -20.31 -1.84
N PHE A 176 -3.66 -19.19 -1.26
CA PHE A 176 -3.45 -18.82 0.14
C PHE A 176 -4.63 -19.32 1.01
N GLY A 177 -4.58 -19.15 2.34
CA GLY A 177 -5.66 -19.63 3.21
C GLY A 177 -5.85 -18.91 4.55
N ASP A 178 -7.11 -18.90 5.00
CA ASP A 178 -7.59 -18.18 6.21
C ASP A 178 -7.07 -18.79 7.53
N ALA A 179 -6.25 -18.02 8.23
CA ALA A 179 -5.70 -18.34 9.56
C ALA A 179 -6.77 -18.52 10.67
N ASP A 180 -7.97 -17.94 10.52
CA ASP A 180 -9.11 -18.13 11.44
C ASP A 180 -9.96 -19.38 11.07
N ALA A 181 -9.68 -20.07 9.95
CA ALA A 181 -10.34 -21.30 9.50
C ALA A 181 -9.46 -22.57 9.38
N PRO A 182 -8.61 -22.91 10.39
CA PRO A 182 -7.78 -24.11 10.37
C PRO A 182 -8.59 -25.41 10.51
N ARG A 183 -8.04 -26.49 9.93
CA ARG A 183 -8.53 -27.86 10.03
C ARG A 183 -7.38 -28.86 9.92
N ASP A 184 -7.23 -29.72 10.93
CA ASP A 184 -6.30 -30.84 10.88
C ASP A 184 -6.83 -31.99 9.97
N ALA A 185 -5.96 -32.56 9.12
CA ALA A 185 -6.26 -33.72 8.26
C ALA A 185 -5.00 -34.42 7.70
N CYS A 186 -5.05 -35.74 7.54
CA CYS A 186 -3.96 -36.55 6.97
C CYS A 186 -3.74 -36.41 5.45
N GLU A 187 -4.75 -35.97 4.70
CA GLU A 187 -4.63 -35.57 3.29
C GLU A 187 -5.32 -34.21 3.09
N GLN A 188 -4.75 -33.37 2.21
CA GLN A 188 -5.25 -32.04 1.86
C GLN A 188 -6.77 -32.04 1.56
N PRO A 189 -7.59 -31.37 2.40
CA PRO A 189 -9.02 -31.24 2.12
C PRO A 189 -9.27 -30.41 0.85
N SER A 190 -10.37 -30.69 0.13
CA SER A 190 -10.73 -29.92 -1.07
C SER A 190 -11.18 -28.51 -0.70
N GLY A 191 -10.45 -27.49 -1.18
CA GLY A 191 -10.67 -26.08 -0.82
C GLY A 191 -9.93 -25.66 0.46
N PHE A 192 -8.74 -26.23 0.68
CA PHE A 192 -7.84 -25.94 1.78
C PHE A 192 -6.37 -26.02 1.31
N VAL A 193 -5.46 -25.26 1.92
CA VAL A 193 -4.02 -25.19 1.62
C VAL A 193 -3.14 -25.32 2.88
N GLU A 194 -1.81 -25.40 2.70
CA GLU A 194 -0.81 -25.63 3.77
C GLU A 194 -0.40 -24.34 4.52
N ASN A 195 -0.69 -23.15 3.96
CA ASN A 195 -0.29 -21.85 4.51
C ASN A 195 -1.48 -21.11 5.16
N ASP A 196 -1.16 -20.23 6.13
CA ASP A 196 -2.08 -19.35 6.87
C ASP A 196 -1.83 -17.87 6.55
N GLU A 197 -1.46 -17.57 5.31
CA GLU A 197 -0.88 -16.27 4.92
C GLU A 197 -1.89 -15.31 4.25
N ASP A 198 -3.17 -15.68 4.11
CA ASP A 198 -4.24 -14.86 3.49
C ASP A 198 -4.77 -13.77 4.44
N CYS A 199 -5.11 -12.59 3.89
CA CYS A 199 -5.73 -11.49 4.63
C CYS A 199 -7.18 -11.13 4.20
N ASP A 200 -7.71 -11.64 3.09
CA ASP A 200 -9.16 -11.66 2.75
C ASP A 200 -9.54 -12.82 1.80
N ASP A 201 -9.71 -14.03 2.36
CA ASP A 201 -10.22 -15.28 1.73
C ASP A 201 -11.58 -15.15 0.98
N ALA A 202 -12.15 -13.96 0.89
CA ALA A 202 -13.26 -13.64 -0.01
C ALA A 202 -12.84 -13.08 -1.38
N THR A 203 -11.56 -12.72 -1.56
CA THR A 203 -11.06 -11.83 -2.63
C THR A 203 -9.67 -12.26 -3.15
N ALA A 204 -9.66 -13.10 -4.20
CA ALA A 204 -8.51 -13.67 -4.94
C ALA A 204 -7.50 -12.69 -5.59
N ALA A 205 -7.48 -11.43 -5.15
CA ALA A 205 -6.54 -10.38 -5.49
C ALA A 205 -5.92 -9.73 -4.24
N VAL A 206 -6.20 -10.25 -3.04
CA VAL A 206 -5.78 -9.76 -1.73
C VAL A 206 -5.04 -10.90 -1.01
N ASN A 207 -3.76 -11.09 -1.36
CA ASN A 207 -2.91 -12.17 -0.85
C ASN A 207 -1.41 -11.83 -1.01
N PRO A 208 -0.48 -12.46 -0.26
CA PRO A 208 0.97 -12.20 -0.34
C PRO A 208 1.68 -12.54 -1.68
N GLY A 209 0.95 -13.03 -2.68
CA GLY A 209 1.42 -13.23 -4.04
C GLY A 209 0.85 -12.22 -5.06
N ALA A 210 0.00 -11.29 -4.60
CA ALA A 210 -0.66 -10.28 -5.41
C ALA A 210 0.28 -9.08 -5.72
N ARG A 211 -0.33 -7.95 -6.05
CA ARG A 211 0.30 -6.64 -6.23
C ARG A 211 -0.72 -5.59 -5.84
N GLU A 212 -0.25 -4.54 -5.18
CA GLU A 212 -1.03 -3.32 -4.98
C GLU A 212 -1.65 -2.82 -6.29
N VAL A 213 -2.90 -2.37 -6.20
CA VAL A 213 -3.67 -1.60 -7.17
C VAL A 213 -4.44 -0.51 -6.42
N PHE A 214 -4.72 0.62 -7.07
CA PHE A 214 -5.37 1.75 -6.41
C PHE A 214 -6.84 1.49 -6.08
N ASP A 215 -7.11 0.86 -4.94
CA ASP A 215 -8.46 0.62 -4.42
C ASP A 215 -8.64 0.79 -2.90
N GLY A 216 -7.59 1.16 -2.17
CA GLY A 216 -7.65 1.39 -0.72
C GLY A 216 -7.61 0.11 0.13
N LEU A 217 -7.21 -1.02 -0.46
CA LEU A 217 -6.95 -2.29 0.22
C LEU A 217 -5.44 -2.56 0.33
N ASP A 218 -5.10 -3.46 1.26
CA ASP A 218 -3.76 -4.03 1.45
C ASP A 218 -3.69 -5.29 0.58
N ASN A 219 -3.38 -5.15 -0.73
CA ASN A 219 -3.53 -6.27 -1.67
C ASN A 219 -2.44 -7.33 -1.48
N ASP A 220 -1.20 -6.97 -1.14
CA ASP A 220 -0.12 -7.94 -0.87
C ASP A 220 0.09 -8.30 0.62
N CYS A 221 -0.82 -7.87 1.49
CA CYS A 221 -0.89 -8.19 2.93
C CYS A 221 0.37 -7.79 3.75
N ASP A 222 1.16 -6.82 3.27
CA ASP A 222 2.33 -6.22 3.94
C ASP A 222 1.92 -5.34 5.14
N GLY A 223 0.73 -4.74 5.09
CA GLY A 223 0.18 -3.86 6.11
C GLY A 223 0.14 -2.38 5.75
N GLU A 224 0.64 -1.96 4.58
CA GLU A 224 0.54 -0.58 4.07
C GLU A 224 -0.18 -0.49 2.70
N PRO A 225 -1.51 -0.28 2.67
CA PRO A 225 -2.29 -0.08 1.45
C PRO A 225 -1.72 0.97 0.47
N ASP A 226 -1.89 0.69 -0.82
CA ASP A 226 -1.51 1.55 -1.94
C ASP A 226 -0.01 1.93 -1.90
N VAL A 227 0.86 0.98 -1.51
CA VAL A 227 2.33 1.13 -1.46
C VAL A 227 3.03 0.34 -2.58
N PHE A 228 3.39 1.05 -3.63
CA PHE A 228 3.96 0.47 -4.83
C PHE A 228 5.48 0.52 -4.84
N ASN A 229 6.13 -0.54 -5.34
CA ASN A 229 7.48 -0.39 -5.88
C ASN A 229 7.39 0.29 -7.25
N VAL A 230 8.09 1.42 -7.43
CA VAL A 230 8.02 2.22 -8.67
C VAL A 230 8.38 1.41 -9.93
N ALA A 231 9.20 0.36 -9.81
CA ALA A 231 9.57 -0.50 -10.94
C ALA A 231 8.46 -1.45 -11.41
N ASP A 232 7.49 -1.77 -10.54
CA ASP A 232 6.47 -2.78 -10.83
C ASP A 232 5.20 -2.20 -11.46
N VAL A 233 5.04 -0.86 -11.44
CA VAL A 233 3.88 -0.12 -11.97
C VAL A 233 4.20 0.90 -13.07
N ALA A 234 5.47 1.26 -13.30
CA ALA A 234 5.81 2.25 -14.33
C ALA A 234 5.51 1.76 -15.76
N GLY A 235 4.67 2.49 -16.49
CA GLY A 235 4.32 2.20 -17.90
C GLY A 235 5.45 2.52 -18.89
N TRP A 236 6.32 3.46 -18.54
CA TRP A 236 7.55 3.81 -19.27
C TRP A 236 8.72 4.09 -18.33
N THR A 237 9.94 3.90 -18.82
CA THR A 237 11.12 4.44 -18.13
C THR A 237 12.12 5.08 -19.11
N VAL A 238 12.76 6.17 -18.68
CA VAL A 238 13.89 6.78 -19.40
C VAL A 238 15.14 6.71 -18.54
N VAL A 239 16.24 6.22 -19.09
CA VAL A 239 17.51 5.99 -18.38
C VAL A 239 18.67 6.84 -18.93
N GLY A 240 19.56 7.29 -18.02
CA GLY A 240 20.80 7.99 -18.37
C GLY A 240 21.83 7.09 -19.09
N GLU A 241 22.76 7.71 -19.83
CA GLU A 241 23.72 7.01 -20.68
C GLU A 241 25.19 7.11 -20.23
N ASN A 242 25.48 7.87 -19.18
CA ASN A 242 26.75 7.85 -18.45
C ASN A 242 26.49 7.81 -16.94
N GLY A 243 27.55 7.91 -16.14
CA GLY A 243 27.45 7.88 -14.68
C GLY A 243 27.77 9.25 -14.08
N ALA A 244 27.00 9.65 -13.07
CA ALA A 244 26.83 11.01 -12.59
C ALA A 244 26.18 11.98 -13.62
N ASP A 245 25.39 11.45 -14.58
CA ASP A 245 24.57 12.28 -15.48
C ASP A 245 23.46 13.01 -14.72
N GLY A 246 23.01 12.46 -13.58
CA GLY A 246 22.06 13.11 -12.66
C GLY A 246 20.68 13.35 -13.29
N LEU A 247 20.14 12.33 -13.96
CA LEU A 247 18.95 12.46 -14.81
C LEU A 247 17.80 13.24 -14.14
N ALA A 248 17.22 14.16 -14.91
CA ALA A 248 16.05 14.99 -14.57
C ALA A 248 16.28 16.03 -13.44
N ASP A 249 17.14 17.01 -13.72
CA ASP A 249 17.10 18.31 -13.03
C ASP A 249 15.74 18.99 -13.26
N ALA A 250 15.18 18.87 -14.47
CA ALA A 250 13.84 19.31 -14.83
C ALA A 250 13.08 18.21 -15.58
N VAL A 251 11.82 17.99 -15.22
CA VAL A 251 10.86 17.13 -15.92
C VAL A 251 9.70 17.99 -16.39
N LEU A 252 9.29 17.82 -17.63
CA LEU A 252 8.09 18.42 -18.22
C LEU A 252 7.33 17.34 -18.99
N VAL A 253 6.01 17.44 -18.91
CA VAL A 253 5.01 16.47 -19.38
C VAL A 253 3.96 17.27 -20.16
N THR A 254 3.48 16.75 -21.30
CA THR A 254 2.65 17.52 -22.27
C THR A 254 1.81 16.61 -23.17
N GLU A 255 0.65 17.09 -23.63
CA GLU A 255 -0.36 16.32 -24.39
C GLU A 255 -0.04 16.14 -25.89
N ASP A 256 0.47 17.18 -26.59
CA ASP A 256 0.79 17.16 -28.03
C ASP A 256 1.67 18.37 -28.42
N LEU A 257 2.99 18.25 -28.30
CA LEU A 257 4.01 19.29 -28.54
C LEU A 257 4.67 19.19 -29.95
N ASP A 258 4.69 18.00 -30.54
CA ASP A 258 5.16 17.68 -31.90
C ASP A 258 4.05 17.88 -32.96
N GLY A 259 2.78 17.70 -32.59
CA GLY A 259 1.61 17.90 -33.43
C GLY A 259 1.09 16.64 -34.13
N ASP A 260 1.35 15.46 -33.56
CA ASP A 260 0.88 14.15 -34.08
C ASP A 260 -0.23 13.50 -33.23
N GLY A 261 -0.38 13.92 -31.97
CA GLY A 261 -1.51 13.62 -31.08
C GLY A 261 -1.28 12.54 -30.01
N ASP A 262 -0.04 12.07 -29.81
CA ASP A 262 0.38 11.23 -28.68
C ASP A 262 1.29 12.05 -27.73
N GLY A 263 1.19 11.89 -26.40
CA GLY A 263 1.84 12.78 -25.42
C GLY A 263 3.36 12.64 -25.32
N GLU A 264 4.05 13.67 -24.81
CA GLU A 264 5.52 13.70 -24.72
C GLU A 264 6.11 13.98 -23.34
N LEU A 265 7.27 13.36 -23.12
CA LEU A 265 8.13 13.59 -21.98
C LEU A 265 9.36 14.40 -22.40
N VAL A 266 9.53 15.57 -21.78
CA VAL A 266 10.64 16.50 -22.01
C VAL A 266 11.55 16.51 -20.79
N LEU A 267 12.78 16.01 -20.96
CA LEU A 267 13.75 15.82 -19.87
C LEU A 267 14.93 16.79 -19.97
N GLY A 268 15.02 17.69 -19.00
CA GLY A 268 16.15 18.60 -18.81
C GLY A 268 17.18 18.00 -17.86
N VAL A 269 18.42 17.87 -18.33
CA VAL A 269 19.50 17.21 -17.59
C VAL A 269 20.79 18.01 -17.72
N GLY A 270 21.10 18.83 -16.71
CA GLY A 270 22.22 19.77 -16.75
C GLY A 270 23.60 19.11 -16.71
N GLN A 271 23.73 17.89 -16.18
CA GLN A 271 25.02 17.20 -16.02
C GLN A 271 25.21 16.01 -17.00
N ALA A 272 24.38 15.91 -18.04
CA ALA A 272 24.19 14.73 -18.92
C ALA A 272 25.39 14.24 -19.78
N THR A 273 26.61 14.75 -19.61
CA THR A 273 27.74 14.35 -20.45
C THR A 273 29.07 14.41 -19.72
N SER A 274 30.09 13.70 -20.24
CA SER A 274 31.49 13.80 -19.79
C SER A 274 32.18 15.18 -19.91
N SER A 275 31.44 16.21 -20.35
CA SER A 275 31.84 17.62 -20.40
C SER A 275 30.90 18.55 -19.65
N ASP A 276 29.86 18.04 -18.98
CA ASP A 276 28.90 18.81 -18.18
C ASP A 276 28.15 19.91 -18.99
N ASP A 277 28.04 19.75 -20.32
CA ASP A 277 27.37 20.67 -21.25
C ASP A 277 25.86 20.44 -21.39
N GLY A 278 25.28 19.49 -20.64
CA GLY A 278 23.84 19.30 -20.51
C GLY A 278 23.09 18.85 -21.78
N ILE A 279 21.91 18.29 -21.57
CA ILE A 279 21.01 17.80 -22.62
C ILE A 279 19.56 18.16 -22.27
N LEU A 280 18.80 18.54 -23.31
CA LEU A 280 17.35 18.42 -23.34
C LEU A 280 16.99 17.25 -24.27
N GLY A 281 16.26 16.25 -23.77
CA GLY A 281 15.71 15.15 -24.55
C GLY A 281 14.19 15.26 -24.67
N LEU A 282 13.64 15.03 -25.86
CA LEU A 282 12.21 15.00 -26.12
C LEU A 282 11.82 13.60 -26.62
N HIS A 283 10.78 13.01 -26.01
CA HIS A 283 10.37 11.62 -26.22
C HIS A 283 8.85 11.56 -26.43
N ASP A 284 8.38 11.00 -27.56
CA ASP A 284 6.96 10.66 -27.74
C ASP A 284 6.62 9.36 -27.01
N LEU A 285 5.38 9.27 -26.50
CA LEU A 285 4.89 8.16 -25.69
C LEU A 285 3.78 7.34 -26.38
N GLY A 286 3.65 7.42 -27.72
CA GLY A 286 2.65 6.68 -28.51
C GLY A 286 2.89 5.15 -28.62
N VAL A 287 3.79 4.58 -27.81
CA VAL A 287 4.32 3.21 -27.96
C VAL A 287 4.59 2.46 -26.64
N ALA A 288 3.65 2.53 -25.69
CA ALA A 288 3.72 2.03 -24.30
C ALA A 288 4.60 0.78 -24.01
N GLY A 289 5.31 0.81 -22.87
CA GLY A 289 6.05 -0.33 -22.33
C GLY A 289 7.50 -0.49 -22.80
N LEU A 290 8.24 0.61 -22.95
CA LEU A 290 9.64 0.60 -23.42
C LEU A 290 10.60 1.34 -22.46
N ASP A 291 11.72 0.68 -22.14
CA ASP A 291 12.91 1.35 -21.58
C ASP A 291 13.60 2.16 -22.68
N VAL A 292 13.59 3.49 -22.60
CA VAL A 292 14.22 4.39 -23.57
C VAL A 292 15.51 4.99 -22.99
N ALA A 293 16.57 5.10 -23.79
CA ALA A 293 17.76 5.86 -23.37
C ALA A 293 17.55 7.35 -23.62
N LEU A 294 18.02 8.23 -22.73
CA LEU A 294 17.86 9.70 -22.86
C LEU A 294 18.21 10.23 -24.27
N THR A 295 19.18 9.65 -24.98
CA THR A 295 19.61 10.14 -26.30
C THR A 295 19.03 9.39 -27.51
N ASP A 296 18.05 8.50 -27.28
CA ASP A 296 17.20 7.88 -28.31
C ASP A 296 15.88 8.67 -28.57
N GLY A 297 15.60 9.74 -27.81
CA GLY A 297 14.47 10.66 -28.05
C GLY A 297 14.48 11.31 -29.45
N TYR A 298 13.30 11.73 -29.93
CA TYR A 298 13.11 12.18 -31.33
C TYR A 298 13.91 13.44 -31.65
N ALA A 299 14.03 14.35 -30.67
CA ALA A 299 14.86 15.55 -30.72
C ALA A 299 15.71 15.65 -29.45
N ILE A 300 17.02 15.88 -29.64
CA ILE A 300 18.00 16.05 -28.56
C ILE A 300 18.77 17.36 -28.76
N ILE A 301 18.69 18.28 -27.80
CA ILE A 301 19.40 19.56 -27.82
C ILE A 301 20.58 19.48 -26.85
N HIS A 302 21.80 19.69 -27.35
CA HIS A 302 23.03 19.69 -26.56
C HIS A 302 23.45 21.13 -26.25
N GLY A 303 23.95 21.41 -25.06
CA GLY A 303 24.49 22.74 -24.72
C GLY A 303 25.66 23.17 -25.60
N GLN A 304 26.19 24.36 -25.31
CA GLN A 304 27.16 25.03 -26.20
C GLN A 304 28.59 24.97 -25.67
N THR A 305 28.75 24.83 -24.36
CA THR A 305 30.03 24.91 -23.65
C THR A 305 30.05 23.97 -22.44
N SER A 306 31.20 23.35 -22.19
CA SER A 306 31.40 22.48 -21.02
C SER A 306 31.07 23.19 -19.71
N ASN A 307 30.27 22.56 -18.85
CA ASN A 307 29.76 23.10 -17.58
C ASN A 307 28.82 24.32 -17.76
N ASP A 308 27.99 24.38 -18.80
CA ASP A 308 26.92 25.40 -18.91
C ASP A 308 25.54 24.95 -18.37
N HIS A 309 25.36 23.64 -18.20
CA HIS A 309 24.16 22.97 -17.69
C HIS A 309 22.88 23.29 -18.48
N ALA A 310 22.93 23.18 -19.81
CA ALA A 310 21.71 23.25 -20.61
C ALA A 310 20.71 22.16 -20.20
N GLY A 311 19.48 22.56 -19.87
CA GLY A 311 18.43 21.67 -19.37
C GLY A 311 18.18 21.76 -17.86
N ALA A 312 18.95 22.54 -17.10
CA ALA A 312 18.74 22.72 -15.66
C ALA A 312 17.41 23.42 -15.29
N ALA A 313 16.72 24.03 -16.25
CA ALA A 313 15.33 24.48 -16.13
C ALA A 313 14.65 24.39 -17.50
N VAL A 314 13.37 24.00 -17.52
CA VAL A 314 12.56 23.83 -18.74
C VAL A 314 11.12 24.26 -18.44
N THR A 315 10.45 24.92 -19.38
CA THR A 315 9.00 25.19 -19.32
C THR A 315 8.41 25.44 -20.70
N LEU A 316 7.13 25.13 -20.92
CA LEU A 316 6.40 25.60 -22.11
C LEU A 316 6.13 27.10 -21.97
N LEU A 317 6.22 27.85 -23.06
CA LEU A 317 5.78 29.24 -23.11
C LEU A 317 4.30 29.35 -23.48
N GLY A 318 3.81 28.47 -24.37
CA GLY A 318 2.56 28.66 -25.11
C GLY A 318 2.78 29.39 -26.44
N ASP A 319 1.86 29.20 -27.40
CA ASP A 319 1.82 29.84 -28.74
C ASP A 319 2.06 31.37 -28.70
N LEU A 320 3.33 31.75 -28.88
CA LEU A 320 3.82 33.12 -28.81
C LEU A 320 3.74 33.82 -30.18
N ASP A 321 4.07 33.09 -31.24
CA ASP A 321 4.12 33.56 -32.64
C ASP A 321 2.71 33.70 -33.27
N GLN A 322 1.72 32.99 -32.71
CA GLN A 322 0.32 32.88 -33.16
C GLN A 322 0.14 32.07 -34.46
N ASP A 323 0.93 31.01 -34.60
CA ASP A 323 0.81 30.00 -35.67
C ASP A 323 0.00 28.77 -35.23
N GLY A 324 -0.05 28.51 -33.91
CA GLY A 324 -0.83 27.44 -33.27
C GLY A 324 -0.01 26.31 -32.65
N ASN A 325 1.32 26.43 -32.61
CA ASN A 325 2.24 25.52 -31.95
C ASN A 325 2.85 26.19 -30.70
N ASP A 326 3.08 25.44 -29.62
CA ASP A 326 3.69 26.01 -28.40
C ASP A 326 5.24 26.06 -28.48
N GLU A 327 5.83 27.20 -28.11
CA GLU A 327 7.29 27.30 -27.94
C GLU A 327 7.77 26.75 -26.59
N LEU A 328 8.92 26.08 -26.62
CA LEU A 328 9.61 25.56 -25.45
C LEU A 328 10.73 26.51 -25.00
N VAL A 329 10.91 26.63 -23.68
CA VAL A 329 11.93 27.48 -23.07
C VAL A 329 12.97 26.62 -22.34
N LEU A 330 14.24 26.86 -22.65
CA LEU A 330 15.40 26.13 -22.12
C LEU A 330 16.32 27.05 -21.31
N GLY A 331 16.53 26.71 -20.04
CA GLY A 331 17.48 27.35 -19.13
C GLY A 331 18.89 26.75 -19.22
N VAL A 332 19.89 27.63 -19.18
CA VAL A 332 21.33 27.31 -19.25
C VAL A 332 22.07 28.21 -18.24
N PRO A 333 21.91 27.98 -16.91
CA PRO A 333 22.31 28.94 -15.87
C PRO A 333 23.81 29.20 -15.77
N PHE A 334 24.66 28.28 -16.25
CA PHE A 334 26.11 28.48 -16.32
C PHE A 334 26.58 28.87 -17.73
N GLY A 335 25.68 29.39 -18.57
CA GLY A 335 25.98 29.99 -19.88
C GLY A 335 27.13 31.00 -19.81
N ASN A 336 28.18 30.74 -20.61
CA ASN A 336 29.51 31.36 -20.47
C ASN A 336 29.92 32.27 -21.66
N ASP A 337 29.01 32.52 -22.61
CA ASP A 337 29.32 33.10 -23.93
C ASP A 337 29.86 34.55 -23.94
N ASP A 338 29.26 35.46 -23.17
CA ASP A 338 29.75 36.85 -23.04
C ASP A 338 30.65 37.04 -21.81
N LYS A 339 30.32 36.35 -20.72
CA LYS A 339 30.84 36.52 -19.37
C LYS A 339 30.75 35.20 -18.62
N THR A 340 31.64 35.02 -17.64
CA THR A 340 31.65 33.83 -16.79
C THR A 340 30.35 33.71 -16.02
N ASP A 341 29.67 32.57 -16.21
CA ASP A 341 28.43 32.17 -15.56
C ASP A 341 27.36 33.27 -15.58
N CYS A 342 27.24 33.97 -16.73
CA CYS A 342 26.18 34.97 -16.88
C CYS A 342 24.80 34.32 -16.99
N GLY A 343 24.75 33.08 -17.48
CA GLY A 343 23.52 32.35 -17.70
C GLY A 343 22.80 32.82 -18.97
N ASP A 344 22.07 31.89 -19.57
CA ASP A 344 21.39 32.03 -20.84
C ASP A 344 20.04 31.30 -20.83
N VAL A 345 19.07 31.83 -21.56
CA VAL A 345 17.76 31.22 -21.81
C VAL A 345 17.46 31.31 -23.30
N TYR A 346 16.85 30.25 -23.84
CA TYR A 346 16.52 30.10 -25.26
C TYR A 346 15.03 29.76 -25.39
N VAL A 347 14.36 30.36 -26.36
CA VAL A 347 12.95 30.08 -26.72
C VAL A 347 12.93 29.57 -28.16
N PHE A 348 12.27 28.44 -28.43
CA PHE A 348 12.18 27.85 -29.78
C PHE A 348 10.89 27.03 -29.97
N GLU A 349 10.41 27.00 -31.22
CA GLU A 349 9.36 26.11 -31.70
C GLU A 349 9.84 24.65 -31.66
N VAL A 350 8.98 23.72 -31.25
CA VAL A 350 9.31 22.27 -31.16
C VAL A 350 8.83 21.46 -32.37
N VAL A 351 7.70 21.84 -32.95
CA VAL A 351 7.05 21.11 -34.07
C VAL A 351 8.04 20.85 -35.22
N GLY A 352 8.26 19.57 -35.51
CA GLY A 352 9.17 19.13 -36.58
C GLY A 352 10.68 19.18 -36.26
N LEU A 353 11.08 19.46 -35.01
CA LEU A 353 12.44 19.20 -34.54
C LEU A 353 12.75 17.70 -34.63
N THR A 354 13.87 17.33 -35.23
CA THR A 354 14.30 15.92 -35.33
C THR A 354 15.81 15.75 -35.28
N GLY A 355 16.29 14.72 -34.58
CA GLY A 355 17.70 14.40 -34.46
C GLY A 355 18.41 15.25 -33.41
N ARG A 356 19.58 15.82 -33.73
CA ARG A 356 20.42 16.52 -32.75
C ARG A 356 20.76 17.94 -33.18
N ALA A 357 20.59 18.89 -32.26
CA ALA A 357 20.75 20.32 -32.47
C ALA A 357 21.50 21.01 -31.30
N GLN A 358 21.74 22.31 -31.44
CA GLN A 358 22.22 23.20 -30.37
C GLN A 358 21.28 24.41 -30.24
N PRO A 359 21.13 25.02 -29.04
CA PRO A 359 20.15 26.09 -28.81
C PRO A 359 20.30 27.30 -29.74
N ASP A 360 21.53 27.76 -30.02
CA ASP A 360 21.81 28.87 -30.95
C ASP A 360 21.38 28.61 -32.41
N ASP A 361 21.22 27.34 -32.85
CA ASP A 361 20.77 26.99 -34.20
C ASP A 361 19.23 26.92 -34.32
N LEU A 362 18.50 26.80 -33.20
CA LEU A 362 17.03 26.65 -33.16
C LEU A 362 16.29 27.92 -32.72
N ARG A 363 16.89 28.68 -31.81
CA ARG A 363 16.25 29.78 -31.08
C ARG A 363 15.49 30.80 -31.94
N GLN A 364 14.24 31.03 -31.59
CA GLN A 364 13.56 32.28 -31.89
C GLN A 364 14.11 33.43 -31.02
N VAL A 365 14.22 33.25 -29.70
CA VAL A 365 14.76 34.28 -28.80
C VAL A 365 15.83 33.75 -27.86
N ARG A 366 16.71 34.67 -27.45
CA ARG A 366 17.76 34.48 -26.47
C ARG A 366 17.68 35.56 -25.39
N VAL A 367 17.67 35.18 -24.11
CA VAL A 367 17.85 36.10 -22.97
C VAL A 367 19.15 35.73 -22.27
N ARG A 368 20.01 36.70 -21.94
CA ARG A 368 21.35 36.46 -21.38
C ARG A 368 21.66 37.36 -20.18
N GLY A 369 22.48 36.88 -19.25
CA GLY A 369 23.09 37.71 -18.22
C GLY A 369 23.81 38.95 -18.76
N LYS A 370 23.60 40.08 -18.07
CA LYS A 370 24.22 41.35 -18.39
C LYS A 370 25.59 41.45 -17.76
N ASP A 371 25.74 41.07 -16.50
CA ASP A 371 27.00 40.89 -15.77
C ASP A 371 27.35 39.40 -15.56
N ALA A 372 28.34 39.11 -14.71
CA ALA A 372 28.94 37.78 -14.55
C ALA A 372 28.48 37.16 -13.22
N SER A 373 28.25 35.85 -13.19
CA SER A 373 27.62 35.15 -12.05
C SER A 373 26.23 35.73 -11.72
N GLU A 374 25.42 36.03 -12.75
CA GLU A 374 23.98 36.34 -12.59
C GLU A 374 23.13 35.06 -12.52
N TYR A 375 23.61 33.95 -13.13
CA TYR A 375 22.91 32.66 -13.25
C TYR A 375 21.52 32.76 -13.89
N VAL A 376 21.42 33.55 -14.97
CA VAL A 376 20.17 33.72 -15.73
C VAL A 376 19.71 32.37 -16.29
N GLY A 377 18.48 31.98 -15.96
CA GLY A 377 17.91 30.69 -16.37
C GLY A 377 18.02 29.58 -15.32
N THR A 378 18.32 29.89 -14.05
CA THR A 378 18.20 28.91 -12.93
C THR A 378 16.75 28.49 -12.68
N SER A 379 15.78 29.38 -12.94
CA SER A 379 14.36 29.06 -12.94
C SER A 379 13.65 29.84 -14.04
N LEU A 380 12.49 29.32 -14.46
CA LEU A 380 11.67 29.85 -15.55
C LEU A 380 10.20 29.76 -15.12
N ALA A 381 9.37 30.68 -15.56
CA ALA A 381 7.92 30.54 -15.50
C ALA A 381 7.25 31.30 -16.65
N ALA A 382 6.17 30.75 -17.19
CA ALA A 382 5.45 31.29 -18.33
C ALA A 382 3.97 31.56 -18.01
N GLY A 383 3.34 32.44 -18.79
CA GLY A 383 1.90 32.70 -18.76
C GLY A 383 1.57 34.16 -19.06
N ASP A 384 0.31 34.44 -19.40
CA ASP A 384 -0.20 35.80 -19.59
C ASP A 384 -0.29 36.50 -18.21
N VAL A 385 0.72 37.32 -17.89
CA VAL A 385 0.77 38.09 -16.63
C VAL A 385 0.46 39.56 -16.82
N ASP A 386 0.52 40.11 -18.04
CA ASP A 386 0.11 41.50 -18.34
C ASP A 386 -1.38 41.66 -18.75
N GLN A 387 -2.05 40.53 -19.02
CA GLN A 387 -3.46 40.37 -19.43
C GLN A 387 -3.81 40.92 -20.83
N ASP A 388 -2.94 40.67 -21.81
CA ASP A 388 -3.21 41.02 -23.22
C ASP A 388 -3.59 39.86 -24.14
N GLY A 389 -3.44 38.61 -23.69
CA GLY A 389 -3.70 37.40 -24.45
C GLY A 389 -2.51 36.83 -25.23
N LEU A 390 -1.27 37.15 -24.84
CA LEU A 390 -0.05 36.46 -25.21
C LEU A 390 0.67 35.90 -23.96
N PRO A 391 1.50 34.85 -24.10
CA PRO A 391 2.33 34.40 -23.00
C PRO A 391 3.53 35.32 -22.77
N ASP A 392 3.81 35.61 -21.50
CA ASP A 392 5.02 36.30 -21.06
C ASP A 392 6.01 35.31 -20.42
N LEU A 393 7.30 35.67 -20.42
CA LEU A 393 8.36 34.84 -19.86
C LEU A 393 9.06 35.50 -18.66
N TRP A 394 8.95 34.87 -17.49
CA TRP A 394 9.79 35.14 -16.32
C TRP A 394 11.07 34.30 -16.34
N VAL A 395 12.19 34.94 -16.01
CA VAL A 395 13.53 34.33 -15.91
C VAL A 395 14.18 34.65 -14.57
N GLY A 396 14.60 33.61 -13.85
CA GLY A 396 15.33 33.73 -12.59
C GLY A 396 16.82 34.02 -12.80
N ALA A 397 17.36 34.91 -11.97
CA ALA A 397 18.77 35.32 -11.97
C ALA A 397 19.29 35.46 -10.52
N PRO A 398 19.38 34.36 -9.74
CA PRO A 398 19.63 34.42 -8.29
C PRO A 398 21.01 34.96 -7.90
N GLY A 399 21.95 35.07 -8.83
CA GLY A 399 23.28 35.66 -8.58
C GLY A 399 23.33 37.20 -8.58
N ASP A 400 22.30 37.88 -9.10
CA ASP A 400 22.31 39.33 -9.29
C ASP A 400 22.60 40.14 -8.01
N GLU A 401 23.26 41.30 -8.21
CA GLU A 401 23.63 42.28 -7.18
C GLU A 401 24.33 41.71 -5.92
N MET A 402 25.20 40.70 -6.10
CA MET A 402 25.86 39.93 -5.02
C MET A 402 24.91 38.95 -4.34
N ASN A 403 24.27 38.09 -5.13
CA ASN A 403 23.32 37.06 -4.69
C ASN A 403 22.11 37.64 -3.94
N LYS A 404 21.68 38.87 -4.24
CA LYS A 404 20.31 39.29 -3.91
C LYS A 404 19.30 38.52 -4.76
N GLY A 405 19.70 38.26 -6.00
CA GLY A 405 18.85 37.70 -7.03
C GLY A 405 17.84 38.67 -7.61
N ALA A 406 17.34 38.31 -8.80
CA ALA A 406 16.29 39.00 -9.50
C ALA A 406 15.39 38.03 -10.27
N ALA A 407 14.13 38.41 -10.43
CA ALA A 407 13.21 37.85 -11.42
C ALA A 407 13.04 38.88 -12.54
N HIS A 408 13.25 38.47 -13.79
CA HIS A 408 13.17 39.32 -14.98
C HIS A 408 11.99 38.89 -15.85
N LEU A 409 11.18 39.85 -16.32
CA LEU A 409 10.02 39.59 -17.18
C LEU A 409 10.24 40.13 -18.59
N VAL A 410 9.84 39.33 -19.57
CA VAL A 410 9.88 39.66 -20.99
C VAL A 410 8.48 39.44 -21.57
N PHE A 411 7.81 40.52 -21.99
CA PHE A 411 6.41 40.42 -22.42
C PHE A 411 6.27 39.81 -23.82
N GLY A 412 5.21 39.04 -24.09
CA GLY A 412 4.90 38.53 -25.43
C GLY A 412 4.74 39.68 -26.44
N ASN A 413 3.90 40.67 -26.11
CA ASN A 413 3.65 41.85 -26.96
C ASN A 413 4.84 42.75 -27.22
N SER A 414 5.89 42.67 -26.41
CA SER A 414 7.12 43.45 -26.63
C SER A 414 7.81 43.06 -27.94
N GLY A 415 7.39 41.93 -28.53
CA GLY A 415 7.99 41.33 -29.70
C GLY A 415 9.20 40.53 -29.26
N LEU A 416 8.98 39.25 -28.93
CA LEU A 416 10.01 38.22 -28.87
C LEU A 416 10.53 37.91 -30.30
N THR A 417 10.97 38.95 -31.01
CA THR A 417 11.24 38.95 -32.45
C THR A 417 12.72 38.74 -32.77
N HIS A 418 13.21 37.50 -32.69
CA HIS A 418 14.47 37.12 -33.35
C HIS A 418 15.69 38.01 -33.00
N GLU A 419 15.73 38.53 -31.77
CA GLU A 419 16.79 39.41 -31.25
C GLU A 419 17.22 38.99 -29.83
N ASP A 420 18.52 39.06 -29.58
CA ASP A 420 19.13 38.68 -28.29
C ASP A 420 18.92 39.80 -27.25
N ARG A 421 18.24 39.48 -26.15
CA ARG A 421 18.01 40.40 -25.02
C ARG A 421 18.98 40.13 -23.86
N LYS A 422 19.21 41.14 -23.04
CA LYS A 422 19.93 41.04 -21.77
C LYS A 422 19.05 41.41 -20.59
N THR A 423 19.42 41.01 -19.38
CA THR A 423 18.71 41.37 -18.13
C THR A 423 18.54 42.88 -17.92
N ASP A 424 19.38 43.75 -18.51
CA ASP A 424 19.18 45.22 -18.50
C ASP A 424 18.37 45.78 -19.68
N GLN A 425 17.75 44.89 -20.46
CA GLN A 425 16.88 45.16 -21.60
C GLN A 425 15.50 44.46 -21.47
N THR A 426 15.21 43.86 -20.31
CA THR A 426 13.92 43.20 -20.01
C THR A 426 12.87 44.26 -19.67
N ASP A 427 11.59 43.93 -19.91
CA ASP A 427 10.50 44.91 -19.89
C ASP A 427 10.10 45.30 -18.46
N TYR A 428 10.13 44.31 -17.54
CA TYR A 428 9.95 44.50 -16.11
C TYR A 428 10.97 43.63 -15.33
N TYR A 429 11.21 43.94 -14.05
CA TYR A 429 11.98 43.08 -13.14
C TYR A 429 11.65 43.37 -11.67
N VAL A 430 11.88 42.37 -10.82
CA VAL A 430 11.84 42.44 -9.35
C VAL A 430 13.19 41.99 -8.79
N LYS A 431 13.77 42.73 -7.85
CA LYS A 431 15.03 42.39 -7.17
C LYS A 431 14.81 41.98 -5.71
N GLY A 432 15.69 41.12 -5.20
CA GLY A 432 15.83 40.88 -3.77
C GLY A 432 16.38 42.12 -3.03
N ASP A 433 16.26 42.14 -1.70
CA ASP A 433 16.73 43.23 -0.84
C ASP A 433 18.16 42.96 -0.34
N VAL A 434 18.39 41.82 0.32
CA VAL A 434 19.65 41.51 1.00
C VAL A 434 20.53 40.59 0.14
N GLY A 435 21.82 40.94 0.02
CA GLY A 435 22.79 40.15 -0.71
C GLY A 435 23.10 38.84 0.03
N GLY A 436 22.65 37.73 -0.54
CA GLY A 436 22.63 36.40 0.06
C GLY A 436 21.31 35.67 -0.20
N ASP A 437 20.19 36.40 -0.26
CA ASP A 437 18.82 35.83 -0.28
C ASP A 437 18.51 34.99 -1.54
N GLY A 438 19.06 35.35 -2.71
CA GLY A 438 18.91 34.61 -3.96
C GLY A 438 17.49 34.60 -4.57
N LEU A 439 16.82 35.75 -4.71
CA LEU A 439 15.52 35.83 -5.40
C LEU A 439 15.60 35.33 -6.86
N GLY A 440 14.66 34.48 -7.26
CA GLY A 440 14.66 33.83 -8.57
C GLY A 440 15.33 32.46 -8.58
N THR A 441 15.52 31.85 -7.40
CA THR A 441 15.87 30.42 -7.30
C THR A 441 14.70 29.52 -7.73
N ALA A 442 13.46 29.91 -7.41
CA ALA A 442 12.25 29.30 -7.96
C ALA A 442 11.26 30.39 -8.41
N LEU A 443 10.50 30.10 -9.46
CA LEU A 443 9.50 30.95 -10.09
C LEU A 443 8.31 30.08 -10.53
N ARG A 444 7.08 30.54 -10.32
CA ARG A 444 5.86 29.93 -10.86
C ARG A 444 4.84 31.03 -11.13
N VAL A 445 4.16 30.99 -12.27
CA VAL A 445 2.92 31.76 -12.48
C VAL A 445 1.80 30.95 -11.84
N VAL A 446 1.00 31.58 -10.96
CA VAL A 446 0.09 30.86 -10.04
C VAL A 446 -1.38 31.24 -10.17
N GLY A 447 -1.76 32.06 -11.15
CA GLY A 447 -3.15 32.51 -11.31
C GLY A 447 -3.61 33.47 -10.20
N ASP A 448 -4.93 33.56 -9.97
CA ASP A 448 -5.55 34.56 -9.08
C ASP A 448 -5.63 34.12 -7.61
N VAL A 449 -4.53 33.60 -7.05
CA VAL A 449 -4.39 33.25 -5.61
C VAL A 449 -4.69 34.44 -4.67
N LEU A 450 -4.65 35.67 -5.20
CA LEU A 450 -4.90 36.92 -4.50
C LEU A 450 -6.39 37.31 -4.47
N GLY A 451 -7.20 36.81 -5.40
CA GLY A 451 -8.61 37.17 -5.58
C GLY A 451 -8.84 38.61 -6.05
N ASP A 452 -7.87 39.19 -6.76
CA ASP A 452 -7.91 40.57 -7.27
C ASP A 452 -8.34 40.65 -8.75
N GLY A 453 -8.33 39.52 -9.46
CA GLY A 453 -8.64 39.38 -10.87
C GLY A 453 -7.40 39.39 -11.79
N THR A 454 -6.18 39.34 -11.23
CA THR A 454 -4.93 39.29 -12.01
C THR A 454 -4.16 37.99 -11.81
N THR A 455 -3.43 37.58 -12.85
CA THR A 455 -2.49 36.47 -12.77
C THR A 455 -1.32 36.87 -11.86
N ALA A 456 -1.15 36.20 -10.72
CA ALA A 456 -0.02 36.42 -9.84
C ALA A 456 1.19 35.55 -10.22
N THR A 457 2.38 35.98 -9.78
CA THR A 457 3.64 35.22 -9.91
C THR A 457 4.25 35.02 -8.52
N LEU A 458 4.58 33.78 -8.19
CA LEU A 458 5.38 33.41 -7.02
C LEU A 458 6.87 33.54 -7.37
N MET A 459 7.63 34.25 -6.53
CA MET A 459 9.08 34.45 -6.68
C MET A 459 9.80 34.08 -5.40
N CYS A 460 10.62 33.04 -5.42
CA CYS A 460 11.28 32.53 -4.21
C CYS A 460 12.76 32.92 -4.10
N ALA A 461 13.17 33.10 -2.84
CA ALA A 461 14.52 33.41 -2.40
C ALA A 461 14.91 32.36 -1.34
N GLY A 462 15.39 31.20 -1.80
CA GLY A 462 15.61 30.02 -0.94
C GLY A 462 16.61 30.22 0.22
N ALA A 463 17.50 31.21 0.12
CA ALA A 463 18.49 31.53 1.14
C ALA A 463 18.10 32.74 2.00
N GLU A 464 16.85 33.21 1.94
CA GLU A 464 16.40 34.38 2.70
C GLU A 464 16.51 34.15 4.21
N ALA A 465 17.20 35.08 4.89
CA ALA A 465 17.79 34.82 6.20
C ALA A 465 17.06 35.47 7.40
N THR A 466 15.77 35.80 7.28
CA THR A 466 15.05 36.58 8.31
C THR A 466 14.73 35.79 9.57
N ASN A 467 14.25 34.54 9.44
CA ASN A 467 13.85 33.69 10.58
C ASN A 467 15.00 32.74 11.01
N GLY A 468 15.94 32.47 10.13
CA GLY A 468 17.16 31.69 10.33
C GLY A 468 18.06 31.79 9.10
N SER A 469 19.29 31.25 9.14
CA SER A 469 20.02 31.03 7.88
C SER A 469 19.30 29.96 7.07
N ASP A 470 19.13 30.23 5.76
CA ASP A 470 18.52 29.29 4.82
C ASP A 470 17.10 28.85 5.22
N ALA A 471 16.34 29.80 5.80
CA ALA A 471 14.91 29.62 6.10
C ALA A 471 14.05 29.67 4.83
N GLY A 472 14.43 30.53 3.89
CA GLY A 472 13.72 30.73 2.64
C GLY A 472 12.50 31.66 2.77
N ALA A 473 12.15 32.29 1.67
CA ALA A 473 10.92 33.08 1.55
C ALA A 473 10.44 33.15 0.10
N CYS A 474 9.13 33.08 -0.11
CA CYS A 474 8.49 33.29 -1.41
C CYS A 474 7.59 34.52 -1.38
N TYR A 475 7.58 35.26 -2.48
CA TYR A 475 6.90 36.54 -2.64
C TYR A 475 5.85 36.41 -3.74
N VAL A 476 4.57 36.63 -3.42
CA VAL A 476 3.46 36.61 -4.40
C VAL A 476 3.26 38.03 -4.93
N VAL A 477 3.47 38.23 -6.22
CA VAL A 477 3.39 39.53 -6.90
C VAL A 477 2.24 39.52 -7.89
N ALA A 478 1.29 40.47 -7.76
CA ALA A 478 0.18 40.65 -8.69
C ALA A 478 0.65 41.09 -10.09
N GLY A 479 -0.09 40.69 -11.12
CA GLY A 479 0.18 41.00 -12.52
C GLY A 479 -0.58 42.21 -13.06
N GLY A 480 -1.14 42.06 -14.25
CA GLY A 480 -1.86 43.10 -14.98
C GLY A 480 -0.94 44.24 -15.40
N ALA A 481 -1.21 45.46 -14.94
CA ALA A 481 -0.58 46.69 -15.44
C ALA A 481 0.87 46.94 -14.92
N LEU A 482 1.72 45.92 -15.00
CA LEU A 482 3.13 45.91 -14.62
C LEU A 482 3.90 47.04 -15.32
N SER A 483 4.52 47.93 -14.54
CA SER A 483 5.32 49.03 -15.10
C SER A 483 6.33 49.62 -14.10
N GLY A 484 7.53 49.92 -14.59
CA GLY A 484 8.67 50.31 -13.75
C GLY A 484 9.52 49.08 -13.38
N HIS A 485 10.12 49.10 -12.19
CA HIS A 485 10.91 47.98 -11.66
C HIS A 485 10.75 47.92 -10.13
N GLY A 486 10.72 46.71 -9.58
CA GLY A 486 10.38 46.44 -8.18
C GLY A 486 11.54 45.98 -7.30
N ASP A 487 11.33 46.12 -5.99
CA ASP A 487 12.01 45.41 -4.92
C ASP A 487 10.95 44.48 -4.31
N ALA A 488 11.23 43.19 -4.15
CA ALA A 488 10.23 42.17 -3.80
C ALA A 488 9.41 42.53 -2.56
N ARG A 489 10.06 43.05 -1.51
CA ARG A 489 9.43 43.45 -0.24
C ARG A 489 8.54 44.69 -0.35
N ASN A 490 8.47 45.31 -1.53
CA ASN A 490 7.68 46.50 -1.83
C ASN A 490 6.63 46.29 -2.94
N VAL A 491 6.65 45.14 -3.63
CA VAL A 491 5.69 44.80 -4.71
C VAL A 491 4.90 43.52 -4.44
N ALA A 492 5.30 42.71 -3.46
CA ALA A 492 4.55 41.52 -3.06
C ALA A 492 3.27 41.88 -2.28
N GLU A 493 2.16 41.23 -2.63
CA GLU A 493 0.86 41.32 -1.96
C GLU A 493 0.80 40.32 -0.78
N ALA A 494 1.39 39.14 -0.96
CA ALA A 494 1.63 38.13 0.08
C ALA A 494 3.12 37.72 0.14
N THR A 495 3.59 37.25 1.29
CA THR A 495 4.95 36.74 1.48
C THR A 495 4.95 35.57 2.46
N ILE A 496 5.39 34.40 2.00
CA ILE A 496 5.45 33.15 2.76
C ILE A 496 6.90 32.89 3.20
N ARG A 497 7.11 32.38 4.42
CA ARG A 497 8.44 32.32 5.08
C ARG A 497 8.65 31.02 5.84
N GLY A 498 9.89 30.50 5.82
CA GLY A 498 10.32 29.43 6.72
C GLY A 498 10.21 29.85 8.19
N ALA A 499 9.88 28.90 9.06
CA ALA A 499 9.66 29.13 10.49
C ALA A 499 10.97 29.18 11.30
N ALA A 500 11.99 28.44 10.87
CA ALA A 500 13.26 28.26 11.56
C ALA A 500 14.48 28.50 10.64
N SER A 501 15.47 27.58 10.64
CA SER A 501 16.75 27.72 9.95
C SER A 501 17.16 26.39 9.34
N GLY A 502 17.16 26.31 8.01
CA GLY A 502 17.34 25.06 7.25
C GLY A 502 16.10 24.67 6.45
N ASP A 503 14.92 25.13 6.88
CA ASP A 503 13.58 24.87 6.34
C ASP A 503 13.52 24.86 4.79
N GLY A 504 14.21 25.80 4.15
CA GLY A 504 14.36 25.82 2.69
C GLY A 504 13.10 26.18 1.91
N VAL A 505 12.24 27.09 2.42
CA VAL A 505 11.03 27.55 1.70
C VAL A 505 11.40 28.12 0.32
N GLY A 506 11.01 27.41 -0.74
CA GLY A 506 11.33 27.77 -2.12
C GLY A 506 12.82 27.66 -2.46
N LEU A 507 13.52 26.69 -1.87
CA LEU A 507 14.95 26.43 -2.09
C LEU A 507 15.25 25.75 -3.44
N TRP A 508 14.29 25.02 -4.01
CA TRP A 508 14.44 24.31 -5.29
C TRP A 508 13.31 24.68 -6.26
N PRO A 509 13.54 24.72 -7.58
CA PRO A 509 12.52 25.12 -8.56
C PRO A 509 11.21 24.34 -8.45
N GLY A 510 11.29 23.01 -8.26
CA GLY A 510 10.13 22.14 -8.12
C GLY A 510 9.47 22.13 -6.74
N SER A 511 9.99 22.85 -5.74
CA SER A 511 9.41 22.86 -4.38
C SER A 511 8.21 23.80 -4.23
N VAL A 512 7.62 24.29 -5.33
CA VAL A 512 6.47 25.20 -5.35
C VAL A 512 5.57 24.95 -6.57
N THR A 513 4.26 24.90 -6.36
CA THR A 513 3.26 24.65 -7.41
C THR A 513 1.90 25.26 -7.06
N SER A 514 0.92 25.19 -7.97
CA SER A 514 -0.40 25.81 -7.81
C SER A 514 -1.47 25.12 -8.67
N GLY A 515 -2.66 24.92 -8.13
CA GLY A 515 -3.82 24.29 -8.77
C GLY A 515 -5.06 24.37 -7.87
N ASP A 516 -6.23 23.97 -8.37
CA ASP A 516 -7.56 24.13 -7.75
C ASP A 516 -7.86 23.01 -6.72
N PHE A 517 -7.06 22.91 -5.65
CA PHE A 517 -7.04 21.76 -4.74
C PHE A 517 -8.37 21.53 -3.99
N ASP A 518 -9.17 22.57 -3.71
CA ASP A 518 -10.50 22.41 -3.07
C ASP A 518 -11.71 22.49 -4.03
N GLY A 519 -11.46 22.61 -5.35
CA GLY A 519 -12.48 22.58 -6.40
C GLY A 519 -13.40 23.82 -6.47
N ASP A 520 -12.98 24.95 -5.89
CA ASP A 520 -13.67 26.25 -5.89
C ASP A 520 -13.57 26.99 -7.25
N THR A 521 -12.65 26.58 -8.13
CA THR A 521 -12.21 27.21 -9.40
C THR A 521 -11.29 28.42 -9.24
N VAL A 522 -10.65 28.56 -8.08
CA VAL A 522 -9.56 29.52 -7.84
C VAL A 522 -8.29 28.74 -7.52
N PRO A 523 -7.14 29.03 -8.17
CA PRO A 523 -5.90 28.35 -7.86
C PRO A 523 -5.46 28.55 -6.40
N ASP A 524 -5.12 27.44 -5.76
CA ASP A 524 -4.44 27.35 -4.47
C ASP A 524 -2.92 27.29 -4.68
N LEU A 525 -2.18 27.30 -3.57
CA LEU A 525 -0.72 27.36 -3.58
C LEU A 525 -0.11 26.31 -2.65
N ALA A 526 0.63 25.34 -3.22
CA ALA A 526 1.38 24.33 -2.47
C ALA A 526 2.88 24.64 -2.47
N ILE A 527 3.49 24.61 -1.28
CA ILE A 527 4.90 24.92 -1.05
C ILE A 527 5.54 23.81 -0.23
N GLY A 528 6.58 23.21 -0.79
CA GLY A 528 7.48 22.29 -0.10
C GLY A 528 8.50 23.01 0.77
N VAL A 529 8.78 22.41 1.92
CA VAL A 529 9.65 22.91 2.99
C VAL A 529 10.58 21.75 3.39
N PRO A 530 11.52 21.34 2.51
CA PRO A 530 12.24 20.07 2.62
C PRO A 530 13.20 19.98 3.82
N GLY A 531 13.53 21.10 4.46
CA GLY A 531 14.34 21.14 5.68
C GLY A 531 13.53 21.26 6.97
N ASP A 532 12.22 21.05 6.96
CA ASP A 532 11.42 21.05 8.19
C ASP A 532 11.87 19.94 9.16
N ASP A 533 12.00 20.32 10.43
CA ASP A 533 12.58 19.53 11.53
C ASP A 533 11.48 19.03 12.50
N THR A 534 10.19 19.22 12.18
CA THR A 534 9.05 19.12 13.12
C THR A 534 8.64 17.67 13.40
N SER A 535 8.62 16.81 12.37
CA SER A 535 8.39 15.37 12.50
C SER A 535 9.67 14.63 12.92
N THR A 536 10.74 14.85 12.15
CA THR A 536 12.05 14.21 12.25
C THR A 536 13.12 15.17 11.71
N THR A 537 14.41 14.89 11.94
CA THR A 537 15.48 15.75 11.41
C THR A 537 15.59 15.63 9.89
N ASP A 538 15.58 16.78 9.20
CA ASP A 538 15.45 16.86 7.74
C ASP A 538 14.23 16.04 7.23
N GLY A 539 13.12 16.07 7.98
CA GLY A 539 11.90 15.32 7.66
C GLY A 539 11.15 15.90 6.47
N GLY A 540 11.05 17.23 6.44
CA GLY A 540 10.36 17.98 5.40
C GLY A 540 8.85 18.04 5.59
N ALA A 541 8.26 19.08 5.01
CA ALA A 541 6.82 19.34 5.04
C ALA A 541 6.31 19.93 3.72
N VAL A 542 4.99 19.89 3.52
CA VAL A 542 4.30 20.64 2.47
C VAL A 542 3.18 21.46 3.10
N TRP A 543 3.07 22.72 2.70
CA TRP A 543 2.05 23.67 3.15
C TRP A 543 1.15 24.02 1.96
N VAL A 544 -0.16 23.87 2.11
CA VAL A 544 -1.16 24.31 1.12
C VAL A 544 -1.93 25.50 1.69
N PHE A 545 -1.97 26.58 0.92
CA PHE A 545 -2.72 27.80 1.22
C PHE A 545 -3.83 27.97 0.19
N LEU A 546 -5.08 28.08 0.63
CA LEU A 546 -6.22 28.20 -0.28
C LEU A 546 -6.31 29.62 -0.90
N GLY A 547 -6.77 29.69 -2.15
CA GLY A 547 -6.68 30.83 -3.03
C GLY A 547 -7.64 32.00 -2.73
N GLY A 548 -7.73 32.92 -3.68
CA GLY A 548 -8.73 33.99 -3.71
C GLY A 548 -8.66 35.05 -2.61
N ALA A 549 -7.66 35.01 -1.72
CA ALA A 549 -7.51 35.95 -0.61
C ALA A 549 -6.08 36.10 -0.04
N LEU A 550 -5.06 35.44 -0.61
CA LEU A 550 -3.71 35.41 -0.03
C LEU A 550 -3.13 36.83 0.09
N SER A 551 -2.74 37.22 1.30
CA SER A 551 -2.23 38.59 1.55
C SER A 551 -1.44 38.72 2.85
N GLY A 552 -0.47 39.65 2.86
CA GLY A 552 0.32 39.99 4.04
C GLY A 552 1.57 39.12 4.21
N ALA A 553 1.84 38.69 5.44
CA ALA A 553 2.91 37.76 5.77
C ALA A 553 2.28 36.48 6.32
N LEU A 554 2.68 35.34 5.78
CA LEU A 554 2.16 34.01 6.07
C LEU A 554 3.31 33.11 6.53
N GLU A 555 3.05 32.30 7.55
CA GLU A 555 3.96 31.27 8.06
C GLU A 555 3.21 29.93 8.14
N GLU A 556 3.88 28.83 8.51
CA GLU A 556 3.30 27.47 8.70
C GLU A 556 1.88 27.47 9.30
N GLY A 557 1.68 28.24 10.38
CA GLY A 557 0.42 28.30 11.12
C GLY A 557 -0.71 29.12 10.48
N ASP A 558 -0.48 29.68 9.28
CA ASP A 558 -1.49 30.34 8.44
C ASP A 558 -1.92 29.49 7.23
N ALA A 559 -1.36 28.27 7.06
CA ALA A 559 -1.75 27.33 6.01
C ALA A 559 -3.04 26.57 6.36
N ASP A 560 -3.83 26.21 5.35
CA ASP A 560 -5.10 25.49 5.50
C ASP A 560 -4.90 23.97 5.63
N LEU A 561 -3.84 23.45 4.99
CA LEU A 561 -3.33 22.09 5.16
C LEU A 561 -1.81 22.12 5.32
N VAL A 562 -1.31 21.34 6.30
CA VAL A 562 0.12 21.08 6.51
C VAL A 562 0.30 19.56 6.54
N LEU A 563 1.26 19.06 5.77
CA LEU A 563 1.65 17.66 5.74
C LEU A 563 3.11 17.56 6.19
N TYR A 564 3.38 16.84 7.28
CA TYR A 564 4.76 16.54 7.70
C TYR A 564 5.14 15.13 7.22
N GLY A 565 6.37 14.94 6.77
CA GLY A 565 6.86 13.63 6.30
C GLY A 565 8.22 13.25 6.88
N ASP A 566 8.91 12.38 6.14
CA ASP A 566 10.27 11.94 6.43
C ASP A 566 11.15 11.98 5.17
N GLY A 567 12.43 12.32 5.33
CA GLY A 567 13.40 12.28 4.24
C GLY A 567 13.25 13.39 3.20
N ALA A 568 13.13 14.64 3.67
CA ALA A 568 12.96 15.85 2.88
C ALA A 568 11.70 15.86 1.99
N LEU A 569 10.53 15.54 2.58
CA LEU A 569 9.23 15.73 1.94
C LEU A 569 9.07 17.17 1.43
N GLY A 570 8.54 17.32 0.21
CA GLY A 570 8.37 18.62 -0.43
C GLY A 570 9.60 19.07 -1.20
N ALA A 571 10.55 18.17 -1.50
CA ALA A 571 11.68 18.50 -2.37
C ALA A 571 11.21 18.89 -3.79
N ALA A 572 10.19 18.18 -4.27
CA ALA A 572 9.40 18.52 -5.45
C ALA A 572 7.92 18.31 -5.11
N VAL A 573 7.04 19.12 -5.69
CA VAL A 573 5.57 19.03 -5.55
C VAL A 573 4.90 19.34 -6.90
N THR A 574 3.81 18.66 -7.23
CA THR A 574 2.89 19.13 -8.29
C THR A 574 1.42 18.98 -7.89
N LEU A 575 0.57 19.78 -8.54
CA LEU A 575 -0.83 20.04 -8.17
C LEU A 575 -1.70 20.37 -9.41
N ASP A 576 -1.32 19.88 -10.59
CA ASP A 576 -1.85 20.34 -11.88
C ASP A 576 -2.74 19.33 -12.65
N GLY A 577 -2.97 18.13 -12.11
CA GLY A 577 -3.92 17.17 -12.68
C GLY A 577 -4.55 16.23 -11.64
N ASP A 578 -5.43 15.36 -12.14
CA ASP A 578 -6.45 14.57 -11.45
C ASP A 578 -6.21 13.08 -11.77
N VAL A 579 -5.74 12.30 -10.79
CA VAL A 579 -5.23 10.93 -11.01
C VAL A 579 -6.23 9.83 -10.65
N ASP A 580 -7.30 10.15 -9.91
CA ASP A 580 -8.41 9.23 -9.56
C ASP A 580 -9.73 9.52 -10.31
N SER A 581 -9.73 10.52 -11.19
CA SER A 581 -10.87 10.98 -12.00
C SER A 581 -12.07 11.53 -11.21
N ASP A 582 -11.87 12.01 -9.96
CA ASP A 582 -12.91 12.66 -9.14
C ASP A 582 -13.40 14.00 -9.74
N GLY A 583 -12.50 14.75 -10.39
CA GLY A 583 -12.73 16.09 -10.92
C GLY A 583 -12.00 17.22 -10.16
N GLN A 584 -11.06 16.91 -9.27
CA GLN A 584 -10.24 17.85 -8.51
C GLN A 584 -8.73 17.54 -8.73
N PRO A 585 -7.85 18.53 -8.91
CA PRO A 585 -6.41 18.30 -8.95
C PRO A 585 -5.83 17.77 -7.63
N ASP A 586 -4.99 16.74 -7.73
CA ASP A 586 -4.36 16.04 -6.62
C ASP A 586 -2.96 16.57 -6.30
N LEU A 587 -2.45 16.26 -5.11
CA LEU A 587 -1.14 16.69 -4.63
C LEU A 587 -0.13 15.54 -4.61
N LEU A 588 0.80 15.55 -5.57
CA LEU A 588 1.99 14.67 -5.57
C LEU A 588 3.17 15.36 -4.89
N MET A 589 3.89 14.62 -4.04
CA MET A 589 4.99 15.15 -3.21
C MET A 589 6.19 14.20 -3.17
N GLY A 590 7.37 14.71 -3.51
CA GLY A 590 8.64 13.97 -3.46
C GLY A 590 9.34 14.04 -2.10
N ALA A 591 9.87 12.90 -1.65
CA ALA A 591 10.64 12.72 -0.42
C ALA A 591 11.98 11.98 -0.69
N PRO A 592 12.93 12.59 -1.43
CA PRO A 592 14.07 11.92 -2.05
C PRO A 592 15.15 11.39 -1.09
N SER A 593 15.04 11.64 0.20
CA SER A 593 15.94 11.08 1.22
C SER A 593 15.27 10.02 2.10
N ARG A 594 13.98 9.70 1.89
CA ARG A 594 13.24 8.70 2.65
C ARG A 594 13.93 7.34 2.59
N ASN A 595 14.15 6.74 3.76
CA ASN A 595 14.90 5.48 3.95
C ASN A 595 16.31 5.41 3.30
N GLY A 596 16.84 6.52 2.80
CA GLY A 596 18.07 6.54 1.98
C GLY A 596 17.88 6.02 0.55
N SER A 597 16.64 5.98 0.05
CA SER A 597 16.27 5.52 -1.31
C SER A 597 15.39 6.54 -2.05
N GLY A 598 14.52 7.25 -1.33
CA GLY A 598 13.55 8.19 -1.87
C GLY A 598 12.18 7.55 -2.11
N SER A 599 11.14 8.40 -2.07
CA SER A 599 9.74 8.02 -2.24
C SER A 599 8.94 9.18 -2.87
N VAL A 600 7.78 8.88 -3.43
CA VAL A 600 6.75 9.87 -3.82
C VAL A 600 5.44 9.52 -3.12
N TYR A 601 4.69 10.52 -2.69
CA TYR A 601 3.40 10.40 -1.99
C TYR A 601 2.29 11.10 -2.78
N LEU A 602 1.07 10.54 -2.72
CA LEU A 602 -0.17 11.12 -3.26
C LEU A 602 -1.13 11.53 -2.13
N ILE A 603 -1.81 12.66 -2.31
CA ILE A 603 -2.96 13.10 -1.52
C ILE A 603 -4.05 13.66 -2.44
N TYR A 604 -5.28 13.15 -2.33
CA TYR A 604 -6.39 13.58 -3.19
C TYR A 604 -6.83 15.03 -2.97
N GLY A 605 -7.39 15.63 -4.03
CA GLY A 605 -8.15 16.88 -3.99
C GLY A 605 -9.25 16.90 -2.92
N GLY A 606 -9.57 18.10 -2.42
CA GLY A 606 -10.56 18.32 -1.37
C GLY A 606 -10.15 17.84 0.04
N THR A 607 -8.95 17.25 0.20
CA THR A 607 -8.42 16.80 1.49
C THR A 607 -8.27 17.97 2.47
N THR A 608 -9.09 18.01 3.51
CA THR A 608 -9.20 19.16 4.41
C THR A 608 -9.14 18.77 5.90
N GLY A 609 -8.46 19.60 6.71
CA GLY A 609 -8.44 19.46 8.17
C GLY A 609 -7.16 18.86 8.76
N GLY A 610 -5.99 19.36 8.34
CA GLY A 610 -4.68 18.96 8.89
C GLY A 610 -4.39 19.46 10.33
N PRO A 611 -3.15 19.25 10.82
CA PRO A 611 -2.01 18.68 10.09
C PRO A 611 -2.11 17.17 9.89
N LEU A 612 -1.52 16.69 8.78
CA LEU A 612 -1.37 15.28 8.43
C LEU A 612 0.09 14.83 8.65
N THR A 613 0.32 13.53 8.86
CA THR A 613 1.64 12.93 9.08
C THR A 613 1.84 11.71 8.17
N LEU A 614 2.71 11.84 7.17
CA LEU A 614 3.05 10.76 6.27
C LEU A 614 4.05 9.78 6.94
N PRO A 615 4.01 8.47 6.61
CA PRO A 615 3.13 7.81 5.64
C PRO A 615 1.68 7.57 6.13
N ALA A 616 1.39 7.75 7.42
CA ALA A 616 0.14 7.27 8.03
C ALA A 616 -1.17 7.93 7.53
N ASP A 617 -1.07 9.12 6.93
CA ASP A 617 -2.19 9.86 6.34
C ASP A 617 -2.02 10.02 4.79
N GLN A 618 -1.25 9.13 4.13
CA GLN A 618 -1.12 9.09 2.66
C GLN A 618 -2.40 8.55 1.98
N HIS A 619 -2.60 8.83 0.69
CA HIS A 619 -3.56 8.10 -0.14
C HIS A 619 -2.90 7.05 -1.05
N ALA A 620 -1.67 7.30 -1.51
CA ALA A 620 -0.80 6.28 -2.11
C ALA A 620 0.67 6.66 -1.95
N ARG A 621 1.59 5.70 -2.14
CA ARG A 621 3.04 5.94 -2.13
C ARG A 621 3.79 5.05 -3.11
N TRP A 622 4.80 5.61 -3.77
CA TRP A 622 5.77 4.87 -4.57
C TRP A 622 7.15 4.92 -3.91
N ASP A 623 7.71 3.75 -3.60
CA ASP A 623 9.05 3.59 -3.04
C ASP A 623 10.06 3.16 -4.12
N ALA A 624 11.32 3.61 -3.99
CA ALA A 624 12.38 3.41 -4.99
C ALA A 624 12.91 1.98 -5.10
N GLU A 625 13.47 1.64 -6.28
CA GLU A 625 14.14 0.36 -6.55
C GLU A 625 15.30 0.06 -5.58
N ALA A 626 16.15 1.05 -5.31
CA ALA A 626 17.37 0.86 -4.55
C ALA A 626 17.77 2.06 -3.67
N SER A 627 18.64 1.79 -2.69
CA SER A 627 19.22 2.84 -1.85
C SER A 627 20.30 3.62 -2.61
N GLY A 628 20.10 4.94 -2.69
CA GLY A 628 20.88 5.87 -3.51
C GLY A 628 20.05 6.58 -4.58
N ASP A 629 18.96 5.96 -5.04
CA ASP A 629 18.17 6.38 -6.21
C ASP A 629 17.61 7.81 -6.13
N ARG A 630 17.20 8.25 -4.94
CA ARG A 630 16.57 9.54 -4.66
C ARG A 630 15.28 9.77 -5.44
N LEU A 631 14.41 8.76 -5.51
CA LEU A 631 13.07 8.89 -6.12
C LEU A 631 12.29 10.08 -5.52
N GLY A 632 11.66 10.88 -6.38
CA GLY A 632 10.96 12.10 -5.96
C GLY A 632 11.86 13.32 -5.81
N ALA A 633 13.10 13.30 -6.33
CA ALA A 633 13.96 14.48 -6.33
C ALA A 633 13.52 15.56 -7.35
N SER A 634 12.75 15.16 -8.35
CA SER A 634 12.06 16.02 -9.31
C SER A 634 10.78 15.30 -9.75
N LEU A 635 9.75 16.07 -10.09
CA LEU A 635 8.45 15.60 -10.57
C LEU A 635 8.12 16.35 -11.86
N GLY A 636 7.51 15.67 -12.82
CA GLY A 636 6.75 16.31 -13.89
C GLY A 636 5.38 16.76 -13.38
N GLY A 637 4.78 17.73 -14.06
CA GLY A 637 3.35 17.99 -13.93
C GLY A 637 2.52 16.79 -14.42
N MET A 638 1.23 16.77 -14.09
CA MET A 638 0.34 15.66 -14.47
C MET A 638 -0.44 15.98 -15.75
N ALA A 639 -0.52 15.04 -16.70
CA ALA A 639 -1.27 15.16 -17.96
C ALA A 639 -1.58 13.78 -18.56
N ASP A 640 -2.63 13.67 -19.38
CA ASP A 640 -2.98 12.43 -20.11
C ASP A 640 -1.93 12.14 -21.21
N LEU A 641 -1.09 11.11 -21.03
CA LEU A 641 0.02 10.80 -21.92
C LEU A 641 -0.25 9.60 -22.83
N ASP A 642 -1.04 8.62 -22.38
CA ASP A 642 -1.42 7.47 -23.20
C ASP A 642 -2.83 7.57 -23.85
N GLY A 643 -3.58 8.63 -23.53
CA GLY A 643 -4.80 9.05 -24.22
C GLY A 643 -6.09 8.39 -23.70
N ASP A 644 -6.08 7.95 -22.43
CA ASP A 644 -7.20 7.26 -21.78
C ASP A 644 -8.20 8.23 -21.14
N GLY A 645 -7.75 9.43 -20.77
CA GLY A 645 -8.53 10.52 -20.19
C GLY A 645 -8.19 10.86 -18.74
N THR A 646 -7.23 10.18 -18.12
CA THR A 646 -6.76 10.37 -16.74
C THR A 646 -5.39 11.06 -16.71
N ALA A 647 -4.99 11.71 -15.60
CA ALA A 647 -3.68 12.37 -15.55
C ALA A 647 -2.54 11.39 -15.20
N ASP A 648 -1.64 11.16 -16.15
CA ASP A 648 -0.38 10.45 -15.94
C ASP A 648 0.69 11.41 -15.37
N PHE A 649 1.71 10.88 -14.71
CA PHE A 649 2.75 11.69 -14.07
C PHE A 649 4.15 11.06 -14.17
N ALA A 650 5.18 11.90 -14.12
CA ALA A 650 6.57 11.49 -14.26
C ALA A 650 7.39 11.76 -12.98
N VAL A 651 8.16 10.78 -12.52
CA VAL A 651 8.94 10.86 -11.28
C VAL A 651 10.42 10.59 -11.52
N ALA A 652 11.30 11.42 -10.95
CA ALA A 652 12.75 11.30 -11.14
C ALA A 652 13.47 10.61 -9.96
N ALA A 653 14.38 9.70 -10.30
CA ALA A 653 15.37 9.07 -9.44
C ALA A 653 16.78 9.33 -9.98
N PRO A 654 17.37 10.53 -9.75
CA PRO A 654 18.64 10.96 -10.35
C PRO A 654 19.86 10.16 -9.89
N GLY A 655 19.77 9.39 -8.80
CA GLY A 655 20.84 8.54 -8.27
C GLY A 655 20.81 7.09 -8.76
N HIS A 656 19.86 6.71 -9.64
CA HIS A 656 19.65 5.32 -10.05
C HIS A 656 20.90 4.66 -10.67
N ASP A 657 21.23 3.46 -10.20
CA ASP A 657 22.39 2.67 -10.61
C ASP A 657 22.10 1.82 -11.86
N GLY A 658 22.21 2.44 -13.04
CA GLY A 658 22.02 1.76 -14.32
C GLY A 658 23.01 0.61 -14.57
N GLN A 659 22.63 -0.40 -15.37
CA GLN A 659 23.37 -1.68 -15.57
C GLN A 659 24.87 -1.57 -15.98
N ARG A 660 25.35 -0.37 -16.32
CA ARG A 660 26.70 -0.11 -16.82
C ARG A 660 27.38 1.10 -16.17
N TRP A 661 26.66 1.94 -15.45
CA TRP A 661 27.14 3.19 -14.86
C TRP A 661 26.41 3.46 -13.54
N ALA A 662 27.15 3.81 -12.50
CA ALA A 662 26.57 4.24 -11.23
C ALA A 662 26.14 5.71 -11.29
N ASP A 663 25.16 6.11 -10.49
CA ASP A 663 24.54 7.44 -10.50
C ASP A 663 24.09 7.87 -11.94
N GLY A 664 23.53 6.94 -12.72
CA GLY A 664 23.09 7.21 -14.10
C GLY A 664 21.76 7.97 -14.16
N GLY A 665 20.89 7.70 -13.21
CA GLY A 665 19.59 8.34 -13.08
C GLY A 665 18.52 7.73 -14.00
N LYS A 666 17.28 7.75 -13.53
CA LYS A 666 16.10 7.17 -14.19
C LYS A 666 14.87 8.03 -13.94
N VAL A 667 14.03 8.19 -14.96
CA VAL A 667 12.66 8.72 -14.85
C VAL A 667 11.70 7.57 -15.10
N TYR A 668 10.61 7.54 -14.35
CA TYR A 668 9.50 6.62 -14.51
C TYR A 668 8.28 7.45 -14.90
N VAL A 669 7.46 6.95 -15.83
CA VAL A 669 6.12 7.48 -16.08
C VAL A 669 5.12 6.48 -15.52
N LEU A 670 4.16 6.97 -14.75
CA LEU A 670 3.12 6.20 -14.09
C LEU A 670 1.77 6.76 -14.52
N SER A 671 0.80 5.87 -14.73
CA SER A 671 -0.53 6.27 -15.17
C SER A 671 -1.47 6.60 -14.01
N GLY A 672 -2.53 7.36 -14.31
CA GLY A 672 -3.74 7.45 -13.47
C GLY A 672 -4.58 6.16 -13.50
N TYR A 673 -5.81 6.20 -12.92
CA TYR A 673 -6.68 5.02 -12.77
C TYR A 673 -8.20 5.30 -12.72
#